data_AF-A0A2D5YXA1-F1
#
_entry.id   AF-A0A2D5YXA1-F1
#
_cell.length_a   1.000
_cell.length_b   1.000
_cell.length_c   1.000
_cell.angle_alpha   90.00
_cell.angle_beta   90.00
_cell.angle_gamma   90.00
#
_symmetry.space_group_name_H-M   'P 1'
#
loop_
_entity.id
_entity.type
_entity.pdbx_description
1 polymer ?
#
loop_
_entity_poly.entity_id
_entity_poly.type
_entity_poly.pdbx_seq_one_letter_code
_entity_poly.pdbx_strand_id
1 'polypeptide(L)'
;MTRDSMRQICRAVMIAAWCGVAVGCERESTPTGGEGGAAPETGEVEAGASDGAVTFNRDVAPIIYQHCTTCHREGQSAPFTFLSYRDVYKRRNQIRQVIRSGFMPPWQPEAGDLAFVGDRRMTAAEIETVHGWVQAGGPEGSAADRRAAPTFESAWALGEPDLVVRFPRTFMLQADGTDVFRFFRVDLPIKQRRYVAAFDFRPDNPAVVHHVVMQPSGSDRVQLLGPVQPSGATERMPITAVDTADGFMTGWVPGRKPLPPVKGLSWPVDPGSSLEVQLHMLPSGKVEPVQMSIALYFADEPPTMFPMKLRLGSQEQDIPAGATDEKIEDWFQLPVDVELLAIMPHAHYLGKEIRADAKLPDNRRIELLHIVHWDFNWQEEYRFVEPIALPAGTTLHVSITYDNSEDNTRNPNQPPQRVLFGPNSSDEMGDVWFQVVPRNAQDAAVLKGQYAAKDLAAWVRGWQKRVQVAPDDYETRNRLAIHYATRGKLHLAIEQWREVVRALPGSIGPRVKLARALAQVDEHAEALVHYEHLVAQRPGHAGWHFEMGLAQMGLGEAEQAAEQFGAALAIDEGMTDARLYLASMLTAQDRHGEATVHLERVISERPNAATAYDMLANIFLLDNRPETYDPKRAVALAVKACELTGLRDFLKLRTLAAACMAAGDAATAERMLGGAQESARERWDEDLADRIVDLIERAVPKRDGEALLN
;
A
#
# COMPACT_ATOMS: atom_id res chain seq x y z
N MET A 1 -35.94 -23.01 -26.06
CA MET A 1 -34.61 -22.97 -25.42
C MET A 1 -34.79 -23.06 -23.92
N THR A 2 -34.12 -23.99 -23.26
CA THR A 2 -34.30 -24.26 -21.82
C THR A 2 -33.36 -23.37 -20.98
N ARG A 3 -33.75 -23.13 -19.72
CA ARG A 3 -33.04 -22.35 -18.69
C ARG A 3 -31.55 -22.70 -18.50
N ASP A 4 -31.10 -23.86 -18.99
CA ASP A 4 -29.70 -24.30 -18.90
C ASP A 4 -28.77 -23.63 -19.92
N SER A 5 -29.29 -23.14 -21.06
CA SER A 5 -28.44 -22.47 -22.07
C SER A 5 -27.93 -21.09 -21.63
N MET A 6 -28.63 -20.42 -20.69
CA MET A 6 -28.21 -19.13 -20.11
C MET A 6 -27.12 -19.28 -19.04
N ARG A 7 -27.06 -20.43 -18.34
CA ARG A 7 -26.09 -20.67 -17.27
C ARG A 7 -24.68 -21.00 -17.77
N GLN A 8 -24.54 -21.45 -19.02
CA GLN A 8 -23.23 -21.83 -19.59
C GLN A 8 -22.39 -20.62 -20.06
N ILE A 9 -22.98 -19.43 -20.22
CA ILE A 9 -22.24 -18.24 -20.65
C ILE A 9 -21.54 -17.54 -19.47
N CYS A 10 -21.99 -17.75 -18.23
CA CYS A 10 -21.47 -17.03 -17.05
C CYS A 10 -20.31 -17.71 -16.30
N ARG A 11 -19.78 -18.86 -16.75
CA ARG A 11 -18.93 -19.72 -15.89
C ARG A 11 -17.47 -19.92 -16.29
N ALA A 12 -16.93 -19.17 -17.24
CA ALA A 12 -15.60 -19.46 -17.79
C ALA A 12 -14.55 -18.35 -17.58
N VAL A 13 -14.31 -17.92 -16.33
CA VAL A 13 -13.00 -17.39 -15.88
C VAL A 13 -12.91 -17.63 -14.36
N MET A 14 -12.15 -18.64 -13.88
CA MET A 14 -11.49 -18.72 -12.55
C MET A 14 -11.08 -20.17 -12.16
N ILE A 15 -9.80 -20.34 -11.75
CA ILE A 15 -9.19 -21.40 -10.86
C ILE A 15 -8.84 -22.74 -11.56
N ALA A 16 -7.74 -23.50 -11.36
CA ALA A 16 -6.66 -23.69 -10.35
C ALA A 16 -5.40 -24.28 -11.06
N ALA A 17 -4.14 -24.13 -10.64
CA ALA A 17 -3.40 -24.48 -9.41
C ALA A 17 -3.01 -25.98 -9.22
N TRP A 18 -1.69 -26.21 -9.21
CA TRP A 18 -0.88 -27.07 -8.32
C TRP A 18 -0.71 -28.61 -8.51
N CYS A 19 0.57 -29.04 -8.44
CA CYS A 19 1.19 -30.00 -7.48
C CYS A 19 1.89 -31.30 -7.98
N GLY A 20 3.00 -31.66 -7.30
CA GLY A 20 3.63 -33.00 -7.19
C GLY A 20 5.10 -33.04 -7.64
N VAL A 21 6.15 -33.01 -6.80
CA VAL A 21 6.65 -33.85 -5.67
C VAL A 21 7.21 -35.23 -6.06
N ALA A 22 8.51 -35.44 -5.76
CA ALA A 22 9.18 -36.62 -5.15
C ALA A 22 10.47 -37.03 -5.92
N VAL A 23 11.68 -36.91 -5.36
CA VAL A 23 12.44 -37.79 -4.41
C VAL A 23 13.69 -38.33 -5.12
N GLY A 24 14.84 -38.25 -4.47
CA GLY A 24 16.06 -38.96 -4.85
C GLY A 24 17.23 -38.66 -3.92
N CYS A 25 17.51 -39.57 -2.99
CA CYS A 25 18.69 -39.57 -2.11
C CYS A 25 19.98 -39.83 -2.90
N GLU A 26 21.13 -39.33 -2.43
CA GLU A 26 22.22 -40.18 -1.91
C GLU A 26 23.42 -39.36 -1.39
N ARG A 27 24.13 -40.02 -0.48
CA ARG A 27 25.23 -39.56 0.39
C ARG A 27 26.54 -39.38 -0.36
N GLU A 28 27.43 -38.53 0.14
CA GLU A 28 28.79 -38.95 0.49
C GLU A 28 29.50 -37.95 1.41
N SER A 29 30.54 -38.47 2.05
CA SER A 29 31.12 -38.11 3.33
C SER A 29 32.24 -37.06 3.29
N THR A 30 32.42 -36.48 4.49
CA THR A 30 33.52 -35.69 5.09
C THR A 30 34.94 -36.27 4.85
N PRO A 31 36.09 -35.69 5.31
CA PRO A 31 36.23 -34.72 6.41
C PRO A 31 37.45 -33.74 6.44
N THR A 32 37.45 -32.94 7.52
CA THR A 32 38.57 -32.54 8.41
C THR A 32 39.53 -31.39 8.10
N GLY A 33 39.74 -30.60 9.16
CA GLY A 33 40.91 -29.75 9.44
C GLY A 33 40.47 -28.33 9.78
N GLY A 34 40.39 -27.83 11.02
CA GLY A 34 41.11 -28.20 12.24
C GLY A 34 42.04 -27.04 12.61
N GLU A 35 41.90 -26.56 13.86
CA GLU A 35 42.77 -25.63 14.60
C GLU A 35 42.59 -24.12 14.26
N GLY A 36 42.51 -23.18 15.21
CA GLY A 36 42.79 -23.20 16.64
C GLY A 36 43.59 -21.95 17.03
N GLY A 37 43.27 -21.33 18.17
CA GLY A 37 44.11 -20.31 18.84
C GLY A 37 43.61 -18.87 18.67
N ALA A 38 42.79 -18.33 19.57
CA ALA A 38 43.11 -17.87 20.94
C ALA A 38 43.84 -16.52 20.98
N ALA A 39 43.12 -15.55 21.55
CA ALA A 39 43.52 -14.20 21.91
C ALA A 39 44.47 -14.16 23.12
N PRO A 40 45.10 -13.00 23.36
CA PRO A 40 45.32 -12.48 24.71
C PRO A 40 44.65 -11.10 24.85
N GLU A 41 43.76 -10.89 25.82
CA GLU A 41 44.05 -10.47 27.20
C GLU A 41 44.71 -9.08 27.32
N THR A 42 43.82 -8.10 27.43
CA THR A 42 43.77 -6.96 28.36
C THR A 42 44.95 -6.77 29.34
N GLY A 43 45.67 -5.66 29.16
CA GLY A 43 46.46 -5.02 30.21
C GLY A 43 45.85 -3.65 30.54
N GLU A 44 45.27 -3.53 31.73
CA GLU A 44 44.87 -2.27 32.34
C GLU A 44 46.11 -1.42 32.67
N VAL A 45 46.08 -0.15 32.27
CA VAL A 45 47.05 0.87 32.71
C VAL A 45 46.27 1.92 33.49
N GLU A 46 46.56 2.01 34.78
CA GLU A 46 46.07 3.03 35.70
C GLU A 46 46.37 4.44 35.17
N ALA A 47 45.32 5.26 35.09
CA ALA A 47 45.38 6.65 34.70
C ALA A 47 46.02 7.51 35.81
N GLY A 48 47.18 8.11 35.51
CA GLY A 48 47.69 9.25 36.25
C GLY A 48 46.77 10.45 36.05
N ALA A 49 46.16 10.93 37.15
CA ALA A 49 45.36 12.13 37.16
C ALA A 49 46.22 13.38 36.90
N SER A 50 46.00 14.02 35.76
CA SER A 50 46.40 15.42 35.54
C SER A 50 45.27 16.35 35.98
N ASP A 51 45.55 17.15 36.98
CA ASP A 51 44.68 18.18 37.56
C ASP A 51 44.52 19.38 36.60
N GLY A 52 43.71 19.18 35.55
CA GLY A 52 43.32 20.22 34.61
C GLY A 52 41.82 20.42 34.64
N ALA A 53 41.32 21.33 35.48
CA ALA A 53 39.88 21.62 35.64
C ALA A 53 39.14 21.65 34.29
N VAL A 54 38.01 20.95 34.19
CA VAL A 54 37.19 20.86 32.97
C VAL A 54 36.67 22.24 32.59
N THR A 55 36.85 22.65 31.33
CA THR A 55 36.40 23.96 30.83
C THR A 55 35.49 23.84 29.62
N PHE A 56 34.72 24.90 29.34
CA PHE A 56 33.84 24.90 28.19
C PHE A 56 34.61 24.81 26.88
N ASN A 57 35.56 25.72 26.66
CA ASN A 57 36.26 25.85 25.38
C ASN A 57 37.00 24.56 24.98
N ARG A 58 37.67 23.92 25.94
CA ARG A 58 38.49 22.72 25.69
C ARG A 58 37.65 21.44 25.64
N ASP A 59 36.77 21.24 26.61
CA ASP A 59 36.21 19.92 26.93
C ASP A 59 34.71 19.80 26.60
N VAL A 60 33.89 20.82 26.94
CA VAL A 60 32.43 20.74 26.79
C VAL A 60 31.95 21.20 25.41
N ALA A 61 32.61 22.19 24.80
CA ALA A 61 32.22 22.71 23.49
C ALA A 61 32.21 21.61 22.40
N PRO A 62 33.24 20.75 22.27
CA PRO A 62 33.19 19.63 21.32
C PRO A 62 31.96 18.74 21.50
N ILE A 63 31.63 18.39 22.75
CA ILE A 63 30.50 17.52 23.10
C ILE A 63 29.18 18.19 22.70
N ILE A 64 28.96 19.44 23.11
CA ILE A 64 27.74 20.19 22.78
C ILE A 64 27.61 20.40 21.26
N TYR A 65 28.71 20.69 20.57
CA TYR A 65 28.71 20.88 19.14
C TYR A 65 28.36 19.60 18.40
N GLN A 66 28.91 18.47 18.79
CA GLN A 66 28.61 17.16 18.20
C GLN A 66 27.16 16.73 18.42
N HIS A 67 26.66 16.82 19.66
CA HIS A 67 25.40 16.19 20.04
C HIS A 67 24.18 17.11 19.96
N CYS A 68 24.36 18.42 20.16
CA CYS A 68 23.22 19.33 20.33
C CYS A 68 23.01 20.30 19.16
N THR A 69 24.05 20.74 18.47
CA THR A 69 23.94 21.87 17.53
C THR A 69 23.25 21.56 16.21
N THR A 70 23.01 20.28 15.88
CA THR A 70 22.19 19.94 14.70
C THR A 70 20.77 20.53 14.84
N CYS A 71 20.19 20.43 16.03
CA CYS A 71 18.85 20.94 16.35
C CYS A 71 18.90 22.32 17.02
N HIS A 72 19.89 22.58 17.86
CA HIS A 72 20.08 23.85 18.58
C HIS A 72 20.88 24.87 17.76
N ARG A 73 20.32 25.24 16.61
CA ARG A 73 20.80 26.32 15.73
C ARG A 73 19.62 27.05 15.10
N GLU A 74 19.87 28.23 14.56
CA GLU A 74 18.82 29.06 13.96
C GLU A 74 18.10 28.33 12.81
N GLY A 75 16.76 28.44 12.78
CA GLY A 75 15.93 27.85 11.73
C GLY A 75 15.70 26.34 11.81
N GLN A 76 16.09 25.69 12.90
CA GLN A 76 15.88 24.26 13.17
C GLN A 76 14.85 24.04 14.30
N SER A 77 14.58 22.78 14.65
CA SER A 77 13.49 22.40 15.55
C SER A 77 13.60 22.92 16.98
N ALA A 78 14.79 23.25 17.48
CA ALA A 78 14.93 23.73 18.86
C ALA A 78 14.72 25.25 18.97
N PRO A 79 14.05 25.75 20.04
CA PRO A 79 13.67 27.16 20.17
C PRO A 79 14.84 28.11 20.55
N PHE A 80 16.05 27.58 20.71
CA PHE A 80 17.25 28.36 21.05
C PHE A 80 18.53 27.63 20.60
N THR A 81 19.60 28.40 20.46
CA THR A 81 20.89 27.93 19.92
C THR A 81 21.85 27.46 21.02
N PHE A 82 22.84 26.64 20.64
CA PHE A 82 23.98 26.25 21.49
C PHE A 82 25.33 26.49 20.80
N LEU A 83 25.39 27.52 19.96
CA LEU A 83 26.59 27.85 19.18
C LEU A 83 27.61 28.70 19.97
N SER A 84 27.25 29.23 21.15
CA SER A 84 28.15 30.02 21.99
C SER A 84 28.18 29.57 23.45
N TYR A 85 29.29 29.83 24.14
CA TYR A 85 29.42 29.61 25.59
C TYR A 85 28.28 30.24 26.37
N ARG A 86 27.89 31.48 26.03
CA ARG A 86 26.84 32.22 26.74
C ARG A 86 25.50 31.49 26.66
N ASP A 87 25.20 30.86 25.53
CA ASP A 87 23.93 30.16 25.32
C ASP A 87 23.86 28.87 26.15
N VAL A 88 24.95 28.12 26.17
CA VAL A 88 25.12 26.89 26.95
C VAL A 88 25.15 27.21 28.44
N TYR A 89 25.97 28.18 28.87
CA TYR A 89 26.15 28.56 30.27
C TYR A 89 24.83 28.97 30.94
N LYS A 90 23.99 29.75 30.26
CA LYS A 90 22.67 30.16 30.75
C LYS A 90 21.75 28.98 31.08
N ARG A 91 21.91 27.85 30.38
CA ARG A 91 21.05 26.66 30.50
C ARG A 91 21.75 25.45 31.11
N ARG A 92 22.99 25.60 31.58
CA ARG A 92 23.86 24.51 32.04
C ARG A 92 23.22 23.53 33.04
N ASN A 93 22.38 24.03 33.95
CA ASN A 93 21.66 23.17 34.91
C ASN A 93 20.59 22.31 34.25
N GLN A 94 19.84 22.90 33.29
CA GLN A 94 18.84 22.17 32.51
C GLN A 94 19.52 21.15 31.59
N ILE A 95 20.59 21.56 30.90
CA ILE A 95 21.42 20.69 30.05
C ILE A 95 21.90 19.48 30.86
N ARG A 96 22.47 19.71 32.04
CA ARG A 96 22.88 18.64 32.96
C ARG A 96 21.74 17.68 33.30
N GLN A 97 20.55 18.21 33.58
CA GLN A 97 19.40 17.39 33.96
C GLN A 97 18.95 16.51 32.80
N VAL A 98 18.76 17.08 31.60
CA VAL A 98 18.24 16.33 30.44
C VAL A 98 19.24 15.33 29.87
N ILE A 99 20.54 15.61 29.97
CA ILE A 99 21.59 14.65 29.61
C ILE A 99 21.63 13.50 30.61
N ARG A 100 21.59 13.79 31.92
CA ARG A 100 21.62 12.74 32.96
C ARG A 100 20.39 11.84 32.94
N SER A 101 19.24 12.35 32.52
CA SER A 101 18.02 11.55 32.38
C SER A 101 17.92 10.82 31.05
N GLY A 102 18.88 11.00 30.12
CA GLY A 102 18.80 10.45 28.76
C GLY A 102 17.74 11.11 27.87
N PHE A 103 17.12 12.21 28.31
CA PHE A 103 16.09 12.92 27.53
C PHE A 103 16.68 13.62 26.31
N MET A 104 17.93 14.10 26.42
CA MET A 104 18.65 14.75 25.32
C MET A 104 20.12 14.28 25.28
N PRO A 105 20.70 14.10 24.09
CA PRO A 105 20.02 14.10 22.78
C PRO A 105 19.05 12.91 22.66
N PRO A 106 17.93 13.06 21.93
CA PRO A 106 16.91 12.03 21.85
C PRO A 106 17.43 10.82 21.06
N TRP A 107 17.47 9.67 21.73
CA TRP A 107 17.80 8.37 21.16
C TRP A 107 17.20 7.28 22.04
N GLN A 108 16.17 6.59 21.55
CA GLN A 108 15.42 5.62 22.36
C GLN A 108 16.04 4.22 22.48
N PRO A 109 16.72 3.66 21.44
CA PRO A 109 17.25 2.31 21.52
C PRO A 109 18.37 2.17 22.55
N GLU A 110 18.27 1.10 23.34
CA GLU A 110 19.32 0.66 24.27
C GLU A 110 20.61 0.28 23.54
N ALA A 111 21.72 0.27 24.28
CA ALA A 111 23.00 -0.22 23.76
C ALA A 111 22.93 -1.74 23.57
N GLY A 112 23.26 -2.19 22.35
CA GLY A 112 23.28 -3.60 22.00
C GLY A 112 24.37 -3.89 20.97
N ASP A 113 24.41 -5.13 20.48
CA ASP A 113 25.46 -5.61 19.56
C ASP A 113 25.36 -4.99 18.15
N LEU A 114 24.21 -4.41 17.81
CA LEU A 114 23.93 -3.84 16.49
C LEU A 114 24.06 -2.31 16.52
N ALA A 115 24.77 -1.77 15.52
CA ALA A 115 24.94 -0.34 15.36
C ALA A 115 23.89 0.25 14.40
N PHE A 116 23.38 1.44 14.75
CA PHE A 116 22.47 2.21 13.92
C PHE A 116 23.16 3.45 13.35
N VAL A 117 22.79 3.82 12.12
CA VAL A 117 23.25 5.04 11.48
C VAL A 117 22.74 6.25 12.26
N GLY A 118 23.64 7.15 12.64
CA GLY A 118 23.29 8.40 13.30
C GLY A 118 22.97 8.27 14.79
N ASP A 119 23.47 7.22 15.45
CA ASP A 119 23.47 7.08 16.91
C ASP A 119 23.91 8.38 17.59
N ARG A 120 23.06 8.88 18.48
CA ARG A 120 23.23 10.17 19.15
C ARG A 120 23.63 10.01 20.61
N ARG A 121 23.81 8.79 21.11
CA ARG A 121 24.11 8.57 22.52
C ARG A 121 25.40 9.26 22.91
N MET A 122 25.36 9.87 24.08
CA MET A 122 26.55 10.37 24.75
C MET A 122 27.17 9.23 25.56
N THR A 123 28.49 9.11 25.49
CA THR A 123 29.24 8.19 26.34
C THR A 123 29.18 8.62 27.81
N ALA A 124 29.35 7.68 28.74
CA ALA A 124 29.40 8.00 30.17
C ALA A 124 30.48 9.05 30.50
N ALA A 125 31.63 9.02 29.81
CA ALA A 125 32.70 10.00 29.99
C ALA A 125 32.31 11.40 29.51
N GLU A 126 31.60 11.52 28.39
CA GLU A 126 31.08 12.82 27.91
C GLU A 126 30.03 13.38 28.86
N ILE A 127 29.12 12.54 29.36
CA ILE A 127 28.10 12.92 30.34
C ILE A 127 28.78 13.44 31.62
N GLU A 128 29.76 12.72 32.15
CA GLU A 128 30.49 13.14 33.35
C GLU A 128 31.35 14.39 33.11
N THR A 129 31.88 14.60 31.91
CA THR A 129 32.59 15.82 31.54
C THR A 129 31.66 17.05 31.64
N VAL A 130 30.47 16.97 31.03
CA VAL A 130 29.48 18.06 31.13
C VAL A 130 29.00 18.25 32.58
N HIS A 131 28.77 17.15 33.29
CA HIS A 131 28.36 17.17 34.69
C HIS A 131 29.40 17.85 35.60
N GLY A 132 30.67 17.44 35.50
CA GLY A 132 31.79 18.01 36.25
C GLY A 132 32.02 19.48 35.94
N TRP A 133 31.91 19.87 34.66
CA TRP A 133 31.96 21.29 34.27
C TRP A 133 30.87 22.12 34.95
N VAL A 134 29.62 21.62 34.99
CA VAL A 134 28.50 22.33 35.66
C VAL A 134 28.74 22.42 37.16
N GLN A 135 29.23 21.35 37.79
CA GLN A 135 29.57 21.32 39.22
C GLN A 135 30.67 22.32 39.58
N ALA A 136 31.67 22.49 38.69
CA ALA A 136 32.74 23.47 38.84
C ALA A 136 32.30 24.93 38.58
N GLY A 137 30.99 25.18 38.44
CA GLY A 137 30.45 26.52 38.19
C GLY A 137 30.40 26.90 36.71
N GLY A 138 30.81 26.02 35.81
CA GLY A 138 30.78 26.20 34.36
C GLY A 138 31.85 27.14 33.80
N PRO A 139 33.15 26.99 34.13
CA PRO A 139 34.20 27.89 33.64
C PRO A 139 34.32 27.86 32.11
N GLU A 140 34.48 29.04 31.48
CA GLU A 140 34.64 29.14 30.01
C GLU A 140 35.98 28.54 29.55
N GLY A 141 37.06 28.76 30.30
CA GLY A 141 38.41 28.36 29.93
C GLY A 141 39.13 29.38 29.04
N SER A 142 40.35 29.04 28.63
CA SER A 142 41.20 29.92 27.81
C SER A 142 40.58 30.18 26.44
N ALA A 143 40.73 31.40 25.93
CA ALA A 143 40.32 31.72 24.56
C ALA A 143 41.17 30.98 23.49
N ALA A 144 42.38 30.54 23.85
CA ALA A 144 43.25 29.77 22.96
C ALA A 144 42.71 28.35 22.69
N ASP A 145 41.93 27.79 23.63
CA ASP A 145 41.32 26.47 23.49
C ASP A 145 39.95 26.52 22.79
N ARG A 146 39.46 27.73 22.48
CA ARG A 146 38.12 27.93 21.92
C ARG A 146 38.01 27.20 20.58
N ARG A 147 37.16 26.17 20.55
CA ARG A 147 36.72 25.54 19.30
C ARG A 147 35.81 26.49 18.53
N ALA A 148 36.00 26.54 17.21
CA ALA A 148 35.05 27.22 16.35
C ALA A 148 33.71 26.47 16.40
N ALA A 149 32.62 27.23 16.53
CA ALA A 149 31.28 26.67 16.41
C ALA A 149 31.11 26.08 14.99
N PRO A 150 30.35 24.98 14.83
CA PRO A 150 30.09 24.41 13.53
C PRO A 150 29.43 25.45 12.60
N THR A 151 29.99 25.58 11.39
CA THR A 151 29.35 26.29 10.29
C THR A 151 28.50 25.32 9.50
N PHE A 152 27.30 25.73 9.13
CA PHE A 152 26.40 24.90 8.33
C PHE A 152 26.22 25.53 6.97
N GLU A 153 26.71 24.86 5.94
CA GLU A 153 26.73 25.36 4.56
C GLU A 153 25.34 25.39 3.91
N SER A 154 24.42 24.57 4.41
CA SER A 154 23.03 24.56 3.99
C SER A 154 22.08 24.55 5.18
N ALA A 155 20.86 25.03 4.94
CA ALA A 155 19.75 24.86 5.86
C ALA A 155 19.25 23.39 5.91
N TRP A 156 19.60 22.58 4.92
CA TRP A 156 19.30 21.16 4.82
C TRP A 156 20.46 20.30 5.32
N ALA A 157 20.16 19.20 6.02
CA ALA A 157 21.19 18.42 6.70
C ALA A 157 22.06 17.56 5.75
N LEU A 158 21.57 17.20 4.56
CA LEU A 158 22.34 16.48 3.54
C LEU A 158 23.01 17.40 2.50
N GLY A 159 23.05 18.70 2.74
CA GLY A 159 23.50 19.70 1.75
C GLY A 159 22.37 20.14 0.82
N GLU A 160 22.72 20.91 -0.22
CA GLU A 160 21.73 21.45 -1.16
C GLU A 160 20.99 20.34 -1.91
N PRO A 161 19.65 20.30 -1.88
CA PRO A 161 18.85 19.29 -2.57
C PRO A 161 18.70 19.56 -4.06
N ASP A 162 18.50 18.50 -4.83
CA ASP A 162 18.25 18.59 -6.28
C ASP A 162 16.88 19.21 -6.60
N LEU A 163 15.91 19.02 -5.71
CA LEU A 163 14.57 19.56 -5.83
C LEU A 163 13.98 19.89 -4.45
N VAL A 164 13.49 21.13 -4.31
CA VAL A 164 12.64 21.52 -3.18
C VAL A 164 11.22 21.73 -3.69
N VAL A 165 10.26 20.96 -3.15
CA VAL A 165 8.83 21.18 -3.39
C VAL A 165 8.19 21.80 -2.16
N ARG A 166 7.31 22.77 -2.38
CA ARG A 166 6.52 23.42 -1.33
C ARG A 166 5.08 23.02 -1.44
N PHE A 167 4.40 23.01 -0.30
CA PHE A 167 2.96 22.81 -0.31
C PHE A 167 2.25 23.95 -1.04
N PRO A 168 1.17 23.65 -1.77
CA PRO A 168 0.54 24.62 -2.65
C PRO A 168 -0.12 25.78 -1.88
N ARG A 169 -0.47 25.57 -0.60
CA ARG A 169 -1.14 26.56 0.26
C ARG A 169 -0.75 26.39 1.72
N THR A 170 -0.69 27.49 2.45
CA THR A 170 -0.59 27.48 3.91
C THR A 170 -1.88 26.92 4.50
N PHE A 171 -1.75 25.94 5.39
CA PHE A 171 -2.85 25.39 6.16
C PHE A 171 -2.99 26.15 7.48
N MET A 172 -4.21 26.53 7.87
CA MET A 172 -4.46 27.19 9.15
C MET A 172 -4.95 26.15 10.17
N LEU A 173 -4.04 25.67 11.01
CA LEU A 173 -4.40 24.79 12.12
C LEU A 173 -5.22 25.62 13.14
N GLN A 174 -6.37 25.08 13.55
CA GLN A 174 -7.22 25.77 14.53
C GLN A 174 -6.66 25.64 15.94
N ALA A 175 -7.09 26.55 16.83
CA ALA A 175 -6.57 26.65 18.19
C ALA A 175 -6.92 25.46 19.08
N ASP A 176 -8.14 24.97 18.92
CA ASP A 176 -8.77 23.93 19.71
C ASP A 176 -9.09 22.70 18.87
N GLY A 177 -9.36 21.58 19.55
CA GLY A 177 -9.67 20.30 18.94
C GLY A 177 -8.72 19.20 19.35
N THR A 178 -8.94 18.02 18.77
CA THR A 178 -8.08 16.85 18.89
C THR A 178 -7.02 16.85 17.80
N ASP A 179 -6.28 15.75 17.68
CA ASP A 179 -5.40 15.40 16.58
C ASP A 179 -6.01 15.76 15.21
N VAL A 180 -5.23 16.47 14.39
CA VAL A 180 -5.64 16.92 13.07
C VAL A 180 -4.82 16.18 12.01
N PHE A 181 -5.48 15.26 11.30
CA PHE A 181 -4.91 14.56 10.15
C PHE A 181 -5.29 15.24 8.85
N ARG A 182 -4.32 15.57 8.00
CA ARG A 182 -4.56 16.22 6.71
C ARG A 182 -3.70 15.60 5.62
N PHE A 183 -4.35 15.24 4.52
CA PHE A 183 -3.69 14.76 3.32
C PHE A 183 -3.55 15.89 2.32
N PHE A 184 -2.36 16.05 1.77
CA PHE A 184 -2.05 17.00 0.73
C PHE A 184 -1.43 16.27 -0.46
N ARG A 185 -1.89 16.63 -1.65
CA ARG A 185 -1.22 16.24 -2.89
C ARG A 185 -0.19 17.33 -3.24
N VAL A 186 1.06 16.92 -3.41
CA VAL A 186 2.18 17.79 -3.80
C VAL A 186 2.70 17.30 -5.15
N ASP A 187 2.41 18.05 -6.21
CA ASP A 187 2.87 17.68 -7.55
C ASP A 187 4.38 17.90 -7.69
N LEU A 188 5.07 16.97 -8.35
CA LEU A 188 6.51 17.05 -8.58
C LEU A 188 6.79 17.70 -9.95
N PRO A 189 7.53 18.83 -10.02
CA PRO A 189 7.82 19.53 -11.28
C PRO A 189 8.94 18.84 -12.08
N ILE A 190 8.82 17.53 -12.32
CA ILE A 190 9.82 16.72 -13.03
C ILE A 190 9.43 16.50 -14.50
N LYS A 191 10.40 16.69 -15.41
CA LYS A 191 10.21 16.60 -16.86
C LYS A 191 10.66 15.27 -17.48
N GLN A 192 11.42 14.49 -16.72
CA GLN A 192 11.91 13.15 -17.08
C GLN A 192 12.03 12.33 -15.80
N ARG A 193 12.03 11.00 -15.94
CA ARG A 193 12.20 10.07 -14.83
C ARG A 193 13.41 10.45 -13.96
N ARG A 194 13.22 10.42 -12.65
CA ARG A 194 14.26 10.57 -11.63
C ARG A 194 14.13 9.44 -10.62
N TYR A 195 15.18 9.23 -9.84
CA TYR A 195 15.20 8.23 -8.78
C TYR A 195 15.48 8.93 -7.45
N VAL A 196 14.52 8.99 -6.54
CA VAL A 196 14.72 9.65 -5.25
C VAL A 196 15.50 8.70 -4.35
N ALA A 197 16.66 9.15 -3.87
CA ALA A 197 17.58 8.36 -3.04
C ALA A 197 17.55 8.77 -1.57
N ALA A 198 17.19 10.02 -1.28
CA ALA A 198 16.94 10.51 0.06
C ALA A 198 15.93 11.67 0.03
N PHE A 199 15.38 11.98 1.19
CA PHE A 199 14.51 13.13 1.39
C PHE A 199 14.78 13.79 2.74
N ASP A 200 14.44 15.06 2.84
CA ASP A 200 14.39 15.80 4.10
C ASP A 200 13.10 16.64 4.15
N PHE A 201 12.58 16.86 5.35
CA PHE A 201 11.34 17.63 5.57
C PHE A 201 11.62 18.81 6.47
N ARG A 202 11.07 19.96 6.08
CA ARG A 202 11.18 21.19 6.85
C ARG A 202 9.82 21.88 6.97
N PRO A 203 9.12 21.73 8.11
CA PRO A 203 7.98 22.58 8.42
C PRO A 203 8.46 23.97 8.88
N ASP A 204 7.70 25.00 8.53
CA ASP A 204 7.95 26.37 9.01
C ASP A 204 7.54 26.50 10.51
N ASN A 205 6.67 25.61 10.99
CA ASN A 205 6.26 25.53 12.39
C ASN A 205 6.35 24.07 12.90
N PRO A 206 7.54 23.61 13.33
CA PRO A 206 7.72 22.24 13.83
C PRO A 206 7.02 21.96 15.16
N ALA A 207 6.57 22.99 15.89
CA ALA A 207 5.96 22.82 17.21
C ALA A 207 4.55 22.20 17.17
N VAL A 208 3.86 22.30 16.03
CA VAL A 208 2.50 21.77 15.86
C VAL A 208 2.42 20.55 14.94
N VAL A 209 3.53 20.20 14.28
CA VAL A 209 3.61 19.02 13.40
C VAL A 209 4.20 17.87 14.21
N HIS A 210 3.40 16.87 14.51
CA HIS A 210 3.83 15.72 15.29
C HIS A 210 4.55 14.69 14.41
N HIS A 211 3.97 14.35 13.26
CA HIS A 211 4.67 13.57 12.23
C HIS A 211 4.14 13.84 10.83
N VAL A 212 4.95 13.47 9.84
CA VAL A 212 4.62 13.49 8.41
C VAL A 212 4.87 12.11 7.82
N VAL A 213 3.97 11.63 6.99
CA VAL A 213 4.17 10.41 6.19
C VAL A 213 3.92 10.74 4.73
N MET A 214 4.83 10.35 3.85
CA MET A 214 4.76 10.64 2.42
C MET A 214 4.59 9.36 1.59
N GLN A 215 3.81 9.42 0.52
CA GLN A 215 3.63 8.31 -0.40
C GLN A 215 3.71 8.83 -1.84
N PRO A 216 4.65 8.32 -2.67
CA PRO A 216 4.63 8.57 -4.11
C PRO A 216 3.32 8.06 -4.71
N SER A 217 2.65 8.91 -5.45
CA SER A 217 1.43 8.63 -6.19
C SER A 217 1.69 8.87 -7.68
N GLY A 218 1.72 7.79 -8.46
CA GLY A 218 1.83 7.84 -9.92
C GLY A 218 0.53 8.31 -10.57
N SER A 219 0.58 8.68 -11.86
CA SER A 219 -0.59 9.10 -12.65
C SER A 219 -1.74 8.09 -12.62
N ASP A 220 -1.41 6.79 -12.53
CA ASP A 220 -2.37 5.69 -12.72
C ASP A 220 -2.96 5.17 -11.39
N ARG A 221 -2.37 5.51 -10.23
CA ARG A 221 -2.81 5.02 -8.91
C ARG A 221 -4.00 5.78 -8.32
N VAL A 222 -4.41 6.88 -8.96
CA VAL A 222 -5.53 7.75 -8.52
C VAL A 222 -6.89 7.04 -8.54
N GLN A 223 -7.04 5.89 -9.22
CA GLN A 223 -8.33 5.21 -9.38
C GLN A 223 -8.80 4.38 -8.16
N LEU A 224 -7.92 3.86 -7.31
CA LEU A 224 -8.31 2.91 -6.25
C LEU A 224 -8.90 3.57 -4.98
N LEU A 225 -8.64 4.86 -4.75
CA LEU A 225 -9.02 5.57 -3.51
C LEU A 225 -10.16 6.58 -3.69
N GLY A 226 -10.76 6.61 -4.88
CA GLY A 226 -11.62 7.70 -5.32
C GLY A 226 -10.85 9.02 -5.47
N PRO A 227 -11.37 9.99 -6.24
CA PRO A 227 -10.69 11.26 -6.43
C PRO A 227 -10.49 11.97 -5.08
N VAL A 228 -9.24 12.14 -4.65
CA VAL A 228 -8.89 13.25 -3.75
C VAL A 228 -9.13 14.51 -4.57
N GLN A 229 -10.05 15.36 -4.12
CA GLN A 229 -10.33 16.62 -4.80
C GLN A 229 -9.00 17.39 -4.93
N PRO A 230 -8.62 17.88 -6.13
CA PRO A 230 -7.35 18.58 -6.35
C PRO A 230 -7.17 19.87 -5.52
N SER A 231 -8.16 20.25 -4.71
CA SER A 231 -8.21 21.51 -3.96
C SER A 231 -8.53 21.38 -2.46
N GLY A 232 -8.62 20.17 -1.88
CA GLY A 232 -9.08 20.02 -0.50
C GLY A 232 -8.30 18.99 0.32
N ALA A 233 -7.77 19.41 1.47
CA ALA A 233 -7.31 18.48 2.48
C ALA A 233 -8.52 17.70 3.04
N THR A 234 -8.39 16.39 3.18
CA THR A 234 -9.46 15.52 3.71
C THR A 234 -8.98 14.79 4.96
N GLU A 235 -9.90 14.55 5.89
CA GLU A 235 -9.67 13.69 7.06
C GLU A 235 -9.88 12.24 6.62
N ARG A 236 -8.82 11.44 6.66
CA ARG A 236 -8.86 10.00 6.36
C ARG A 236 -7.97 9.26 7.37
N MET A 237 -8.32 8.02 7.67
CA MET A 237 -7.38 7.10 8.32
C MET A 237 -6.30 6.67 7.31
N PRO A 238 -5.05 6.43 7.75
CA PRO A 238 -3.99 6.01 6.85
C PRO A 238 -4.36 4.71 6.14
N ILE A 239 -3.96 4.66 4.86
CA ILE A 239 -4.07 3.49 4.00
C ILE A 239 -3.24 2.35 4.61
N THR A 240 -3.84 1.17 4.68
CA THR A 240 -3.19 -0.09 5.10
C THR A 240 -1.85 -0.30 4.39
N ALA A 241 -0.84 -0.72 5.14
CA ALA A 241 0.59 -0.72 4.84
C ALA A 241 1.09 -1.58 3.64
N VAL A 242 0.27 -1.85 2.62
CA VAL A 242 0.62 -2.85 1.60
C VAL A 242 1.22 -2.24 0.32
N ASP A 243 1.14 -0.93 0.06
CA ASP A 243 1.57 -0.45 -1.27
C ASP A 243 1.94 1.04 -1.32
N THR A 244 2.90 1.45 -0.48
CA THR A 244 3.29 2.86 -0.34
C THR A 244 4.81 3.01 -0.49
N ALA A 245 5.22 3.74 -1.53
CA ALA A 245 6.61 4.07 -1.87
C ALA A 245 7.55 2.86 -2.11
N ASP A 246 7.16 1.81 -2.86
CA ASP A 246 8.05 0.66 -3.16
C ASP A 246 8.85 0.13 -1.95
N GLY A 247 8.24 0.09 -0.76
CA GLY A 247 8.90 -0.38 0.48
C GLY A 247 9.80 0.63 1.20
N PHE A 248 9.82 1.90 0.79
CA PHE A 248 10.55 2.97 1.50
C PHE A 248 9.84 3.41 2.78
N MET A 249 10.63 3.68 3.81
CA MET A 249 10.20 4.39 5.02
C MET A 249 10.28 5.91 4.78
N THR A 250 9.12 6.54 4.68
CA THR A 250 8.96 7.94 4.25
C THR A 250 8.39 8.82 5.36
N GLY A 251 8.54 8.38 6.61
CA GLY A 251 8.10 9.10 7.80
C GLY A 251 9.08 10.20 8.20
N TRP A 252 8.57 11.24 8.86
CA TRP A 252 9.37 12.29 9.49
C TRP A 252 8.72 12.72 10.80
N VAL A 253 9.56 13.00 11.80
CA VAL A 253 9.19 13.59 13.09
C VAL A 253 10.14 14.75 13.41
N PRO A 254 9.72 15.72 14.24
CA PRO A 254 10.61 16.78 14.71
C PRO A 254 11.91 16.20 15.29
N GLY A 255 13.06 16.72 14.85
CA GLY A 255 14.38 16.29 15.32
C GLY A 255 14.97 15.06 14.63
N ARG A 256 14.23 14.32 13.80
CA ARG A 256 14.79 13.24 12.97
C ARG A 256 15.83 13.82 12.00
N LYS A 257 17.02 13.23 11.97
CA LYS A 257 18.03 13.55 10.94
C LYS A 257 17.69 12.78 9.65
N PRO A 258 17.78 13.40 8.46
CA PRO A 258 17.62 12.66 7.21
C PRO A 258 18.71 11.61 7.08
N LEU A 259 18.33 10.44 6.58
CA LEU A 259 19.26 9.34 6.37
C LEU A 259 20.03 9.55 5.06
N PRO A 260 21.37 9.36 5.04
CA PRO A 260 22.13 9.53 3.81
C PRO A 260 21.71 8.49 2.74
N PRO A 261 21.83 8.82 1.44
CA PRO A 261 21.55 7.90 0.35
C PRO A 261 22.34 6.59 0.46
N VAL A 262 21.72 5.48 0.07
CA VAL A 262 22.38 4.18 -0.05
C VAL A 262 22.44 3.82 -1.54
N LYS A 263 23.62 3.46 -2.04
CA LYS A 263 23.80 3.10 -3.45
C LYS A 263 22.84 1.96 -3.82
N GLY A 264 22.07 2.12 -4.89
CA GLY A 264 21.10 1.13 -5.35
C GLY A 264 19.73 1.18 -4.67
N LEU A 265 19.57 1.96 -3.58
CA LEU A 265 18.31 2.15 -2.88
C LEU A 265 17.71 3.50 -3.29
N SER A 266 16.81 3.47 -4.26
CA SER A 266 16.01 4.65 -4.66
C SER A 266 14.62 4.23 -5.17
N TRP A 267 13.68 5.17 -5.30
CA TRP A 267 12.39 4.90 -5.94
C TRP A 267 12.17 5.80 -7.16
N PRO A 268 11.55 5.27 -8.25
CA PRO A 268 11.32 6.04 -9.46
C PRO A 268 10.21 7.07 -9.27
N VAL A 269 10.38 8.24 -9.89
CA VAL A 269 9.32 9.25 -10.06
C VAL A 269 9.30 9.69 -11.53
N ASP A 270 8.12 9.69 -12.14
CA ASP A 270 7.89 9.99 -13.55
C ASP A 270 7.20 11.36 -13.75
N PRO A 271 7.30 11.98 -14.95
CA PRO A 271 6.55 13.20 -15.25
C PRO A 271 5.06 13.08 -14.91
N GLY A 272 4.52 14.05 -14.16
CA GLY A 272 3.14 14.03 -13.67
C GLY A 272 2.94 13.29 -12.34
N SER A 273 3.99 12.72 -11.75
CA SER A 273 3.93 12.14 -10.40
C SER A 273 3.66 13.20 -9.35
N SER A 274 3.05 12.76 -8.25
CA SER A 274 2.81 13.57 -7.06
C SER A 274 3.21 12.81 -5.81
N LEU A 275 3.36 13.53 -4.70
CA LEU A 275 3.49 12.97 -3.37
C LEU A 275 2.17 13.21 -2.64
N GLU A 276 1.56 12.13 -2.15
CA GLU A 276 0.51 12.24 -1.15
C GLU A 276 1.17 12.32 0.23
N VAL A 277 0.98 13.43 0.91
CA VAL A 277 1.63 13.73 2.18
C VAL A 277 0.56 13.84 3.26
N GLN A 278 0.61 12.94 4.22
CA GLN A 278 -0.21 12.99 5.43
C GLN A 278 0.55 13.77 6.50
N LEU A 279 -0.10 14.79 7.02
CA LEU A 279 0.31 15.47 8.25
C LEU A 279 -0.55 15.03 9.40
N HIS A 280 0.12 14.73 10.50
CA HIS A 280 -0.49 14.65 11.81
C HIS A 280 -0.03 15.85 12.64
N MET A 281 -0.99 16.69 13.03
CA MET A 281 -0.75 17.92 13.78
C MET A 281 -1.52 17.93 15.10
N LEU A 282 -0.94 18.59 16.11
CA LEU A 282 -1.53 18.76 17.44
C LEU A 282 -1.82 20.25 17.66
N PRO A 283 -3.09 20.65 17.92
CA PRO A 283 -3.44 22.03 18.23
C PRO A 283 -2.66 22.59 19.43
N SER A 284 -2.18 23.83 19.31
CA SER A 284 -1.35 24.49 20.34
C SER A 284 -2.14 25.37 21.33
N GLY A 285 -3.46 25.47 21.17
CA GLY A 285 -4.28 26.50 21.82
C GLY A 285 -4.32 27.83 21.07
N LYS A 286 -3.71 27.92 19.89
CA LYS A 286 -3.70 29.10 19.01
C LYS A 286 -3.92 28.69 17.56
N VAL A 287 -4.46 29.61 16.76
CA VAL A 287 -4.53 29.42 15.32
C VAL A 287 -3.11 29.56 14.75
N GLU A 288 -2.60 28.50 14.14
CA GLU A 288 -1.19 28.40 13.72
C GLU A 288 -1.11 28.20 12.20
N PRO A 289 -0.38 29.06 11.46
CA PRO A 289 -0.10 28.81 10.05
C PRO A 289 0.92 27.68 9.92
N VAL A 290 0.59 26.68 9.09
CA VAL A 290 1.43 25.53 8.79
C VAL A 290 1.75 25.53 7.30
N GLN A 291 3.03 25.62 7.00
CA GLN A 291 3.61 25.53 5.67
C GLN A 291 4.85 24.64 5.75
N MET A 292 5.20 23.96 4.66
CA MET A 292 6.38 23.09 4.66
C MET A 292 7.02 22.95 3.29
N SER A 293 8.28 22.53 3.33
CA SER A 293 9.09 22.18 2.17
C SER A 293 9.60 20.74 2.28
N ILE A 294 9.64 20.03 1.15
CA ILE A 294 10.24 18.71 1.02
C ILE A 294 11.46 18.86 0.12
N ALA A 295 12.62 18.46 0.63
CA ALA A 295 13.85 18.34 -0.13
C ALA A 295 13.97 16.91 -0.66
N LEU A 296 14.24 16.77 -1.95
CA LEU A 296 14.48 15.49 -2.62
C LEU A 296 15.90 15.48 -3.19
N TYR A 297 16.59 14.37 -2.96
CA TYR A 297 17.93 14.09 -3.47
C TYR A 297 17.84 12.92 -4.44
N PHE A 298 18.36 13.09 -5.66
CA PHE A 298 18.24 12.09 -6.71
C PHE A 298 19.51 11.23 -6.83
N ALA A 299 19.32 9.96 -7.17
CA ALA A 299 20.39 9.08 -7.64
C ALA A 299 20.58 9.22 -9.16
N ASP A 300 21.83 9.08 -9.60
CA ASP A 300 22.19 9.08 -11.02
C ASP A 300 21.84 7.75 -11.71
N GLU A 301 21.85 6.64 -10.95
CA GLU A 301 21.59 5.30 -11.44
C GLU A 301 20.19 4.78 -11.03
N PRO A 302 19.54 3.92 -11.84
CA PRO A 302 18.31 3.23 -11.44
C PRO A 302 18.50 2.38 -10.17
N PRO A 303 17.42 2.09 -9.41
CA PRO A 303 17.51 1.25 -8.23
C PRO A 303 17.91 -0.19 -8.59
N THR A 304 18.77 -0.76 -7.73
CA THR A 304 19.16 -2.17 -7.75
C THR A 304 18.68 -2.93 -6.51
N MET A 305 18.16 -2.21 -5.51
CA MET A 305 17.52 -2.75 -4.32
C MET A 305 16.05 -2.37 -4.29
N PHE A 306 15.19 -3.35 -4.04
CA PHE A 306 13.74 -3.21 -4.03
C PHE A 306 13.22 -3.57 -2.65
N PRO A 307 13.14 -2.60 -1.71
CA PRO A 307 12.77 -2.89 -0.35
C PRO A 307 11.28 -3.25 -0.25
N MET A 308 10.92 -3.86 0.87
CA MET A 308 9.56 -4.16 1.28
C MET A 308 9.40 -3.81 2.75
N LYS A 309 8.19 -3.37 3.14
CA LYS A 309 7.85 -3.08 4.53
C LYS A 309 7.04 -4.23 5.12
N LEU A 310 7.49 -4.76 6.24
CA LEU A 310 6.75 -5.73 7.05
C LEU A 310 6.36 -5.05 8.36
N ARG A 311 5.08 -4.99 8.68
CA ARG A 311 4.52 -4.42 9.92
C ARG A 311 4.09 -5.57 10.81
N LEU A 312 4.59 -5.58 12.04
CA LEU A 312 4.15 -6.51 13.08
C LEU A 312 3.54 -5.71 14.24
N GLY A 313 2.38 -6.13 14.70
CA GLY A 313 1.57 -5.42 15.69
C GLY A 313 0.16 -5.98 15.80
N SER A 314 -0.67 -5.40 16.67
CA SER A 314 -2.04 -5.89 16.90
C SER A 314 -3.08 -4.79 16.74
N GLN A 315 -4.08 -5.03 15.89
CA GLN A 315 -5.23 -4.13 15.72
C GLN A 315 -6.38 -4.50 16.66
N GLU A 316 -6.18 -5.49 17.51
CA GLU A 316 -7.15 -6.00 18.50
C GLU A 316 -6.92 -5.40 19.89
N GLN A 317 -6.00 -4.43 20.01
CA GLN A 317 -5.63 -3.80 21.27
C GLN A 317 -6.83 -3.29 22.05
N ASP A 318 -6.78 -3.56 23.35
CA ASP A 318 -7.85 -3.33 24.31
C ASP A 318 -7.24 -3.23 25.71
N ILE A 319 -6.80 -2.02 26.06
CA ILE A 319 -6.00 -1.75 27.26
C ILE A 319 -6.92 -1.30 28.39
N PRO A 320 -7.09 -2.08 29.47
CA PRO A 320 -7.93 -1.69 30.60
C PRO A 320 -7.43 -0.42 31.28
N ALA A 321 -8.35 0.36 31.86
CA ALA A 321 -8.00 1.47 32.75
C ALA A 321 -7.20 0.95 33.95
N GLY A 322 -6.08 1.61 34.28
CA GLY A 322 -5.24 1.24 35.42
C GLY A 322 -4.22 0.12 35.15
N ALA A 323 -4.19 -0.48 33.95
CA ALA A 323 -3.20 -1.51 33.61
C ALA A 323 -1.79 -0.90 33.54
N THR A 324 -0.77 -1.56 34.11
CA THR A 324 0.61 -1.04 34.15
C THR A 324 1.57 -1.70 33.15
N ASP A 325 1.18 -2.88 32.65
CA ASP A 325 2.04 -3.79 31.86
C ASP A 325 1.21 -4.58 30.82
N GLU A 326 0.18 -3.97 30.23
CA GLU A 326 -0.59 -4.63 29.17
C GLU A 326 0.31 -4.84 27.96
N LYS A 327 0.34 -6.06 27.41
CA LYS A 327 1.33 -6.44 26.40
C LYS A 327 0.67 -6.99 25.15
N ILE A 328 1.11 -6.52 23.99
CA ILE A 328 0.83 -7.18 22.71
C ILE A 328 2.07 -7.85 22.15
N GLU A 329 1.84 -8.91 21.38
CA GLU A 329 2.87 -9.63 20.65
C GLU A 329 2.38 -9.95 19.24
N ASP A 330 3.30 -9.94 18.30
CA ASP A 330 3.06 -10.39 16.93
C ASP A 330 4.35 -10.96 16.34
N TRP A 331 4.22 -11.82 15.34
CA TRP A 331 5.37 -12.46 14.72
C TRP A 331 5.10 -12.81 13.26
N PHE A 332 6.18 -12.97 12.50
CA PHE A 332 6.14 -13.45 11.13
C PHE A 332 7.38 -14.26 10.80
N GLN A 333 7.18 -15.45 10.24
CA GLN A 333 8.26 -16.27 9.74
C GLN A 333 8.55 -15.91 8.27
N LEU A 334 9.79 -15.55 7.97
CA LEU A 334 10.22 -15.16 6.64
C LEU A 334 10.21 -16.39 5.71
N PRO A 335 9.48 -16.36 4.58
CA PRO A 335 9.45 -17.47 3.63
C PRO A 335 10.67 -17.54 2.70
N VAL A 336 11.47 -16.49 2.69
CA VAL A 336 12.60 -16.29 1.77
C VAL A 336 13.74 -15.62 2.52
N ASP A 337 14.95 -15.71 1.96
CA ASP A 337 16.10 -14.98 2.45
C ASP A 337 15.93 -13.48 2.18
N VAL A 338 16.23 -12.63 3.17
CA VAL A 338 16.16 -11.17 3.05
C VAL A 338 17.36 -10.49 3.72
N GLU A 339 17.66 -9.27 3.32
CA GLU A 339 18.49 -8.34 4.09
C GLU A 339 17.60 -7.36 4.85
N LEU A 340 17.79 -7.23 6.16
CA LEU A 340 17.08 -6.26 6.99
C LEU A 340 17.88 -4.95 7.04
N LEU A 341 17.29 -3.86 6.55
CA LEU A 341 17.92 -2.55 6.45
C LEU A 341 17.61 -1.64 7.64
N ALA A 342 16.34 -1.59 8.05
CA ALA A 342 15.89 -0.64 9.06
C ALA A 342 14.69 -1.16 9.85
N ILE A 343 14.52 -0.64 11.06
CA ILE A 343 13.39 -0.87 11.94
C ILE A 343 12.80 0.47 12.36
N MET A 344 11.48 0.58 12.35
CA MET A 344 10.75 1.73 12.85
C MET A 344 9.72 1.25 13.87
N PRO A 345 9.87 1.56 15.16
CA PRO A 345 8.85 1.28 16.17
C PRO A 345 7.79 2.40 16.24
N HIS A 346 6.59 2.06 16.70
CA HIS A 346 5.51 3.01 16.98
C HIS A 346 4.55 2.49 18.04
N ALA A 347 4.29 3.37 18.99
CA ALA A 347 3.18 3.30 19.91
C ALA A 347 2.76 4.72 20.30
N HIS A 348 1.54 4.93 20.75
CA HIS A 348 1.03 6.19 21.27
C HIS A 348 1.43 6.40 22.75
N TYR A 349 0.70 7.27 23.46
CA TYR A 349 1.08 7.79 24.77
C TYR A 349 1.19 6.73 25.86
N LEU A 350 0.46 5.61 25.75
CA LEU A 350 0.52 4.55 26.76
C LEU A 350 1.73 3.63 26.55
N GLY A 351 2.41 3.71 25.40
CA GLY A 351 3.58 2.88 25.12
C GLY A 351 4.66 3.05 26.20
N LYS A 352 5.13 1.92 26.71
CA LYS A 352 6.13 1.83 27.80
C LYS A 352 7.44 1.24 27.31
N GLU A 353 7.37 0.06 26.69
CA GLU A 353 8.53 -0.71 26.22
C GLU A 353 8.24 -1.31 24.85
N ILE A 354 9.25 -1.32 23.97
CA ILE A 354 9.19 -1.96 22.65
C ILE A 354 10.40 -2.85 22.46
N ARG A 355 10.17 -4.10 22.04
CA ARG A 355 11.22 -5.06 21.70
C ARG A 355 10.96 -5.71 20.35
N ALA A 356 12.01 -5.88 19.56
CA ALA A 356 12.00 -6.65 18.32
C ALA A 356 13.19 -7.61 18.29
N ASP A 357 12.93 -8.86 17.90
CA ASP A 357 13.91 -9.94 17.83
C ASP A 357 13.79 -10.73 16.52
N ALA A 358 14.90 -11.29 16.07
CA ALA A 358 14.93 -12.34 15.05
C ALA A 358 15.38 -13.66 15.66
N LYS A 359 14.55 -14.70 15.53
CA LYS A 359 14.93 -16.07 15.84
C LYS A 359 15.29 -16.80 14.55
N LEU A 360 16.56 -17.12 14.37
CA LEU A 360 17.09 -17.82 13.21
C LEU A 360 16.63 -19.30 13.18
N PRO A 361 16.69 -19.99 12.01
CA PRO A 361 16.33 -21.41 11.89
C PRO A 361 17.14 -22.35 12.80
N ASP A 362 18.35 -21.96 13.17
CA ASP A 362 19.22 -22.68 14.11
C ASP A 362 18.91 -22.37 15.59
N ASN A 363 17.82 -21.63 15.86
CA ASN A 363 17.37 -21.13 17.17
C ASN A 363 18.24 -20.04 17.81
N ARG A 364 19.30 -19.55 17.14
CA ARG A 364 19.98 -18.34 17.63
C ARG A 364 19.02 -17.15 17.60
N ARG A 365 19.10 -16.33 18.65
CA ARG A 365 18.32 -15.08 18.77
C ARG A 365 19.25 -13.90 18.48
N ILE A 366 18.76 -12.98 17.68
CA ILE A 366 19.35 -11.66 17.46
C ILE A 366 18.37 -10.64 18.04
N GLU A 367 18.80 -9.86 19.03
CA GLU A 367 18.03 -8.71 19.49
C GLU A 367 18.19 -7.58 18.47
N LEU A 368 17.10 -7.21 17.80
CA LEU A 368 17.14 -6.23 16.72
C LEU A 368 16.90 -4.80 17.22
N LEU A 369 16.06 -4.66 18.25
CA LEU A 369 15.72 -3.38 18.86
C LEU A 369 15.20 -3.62 20.29
N HIS A 370 15.66 -2.83 21.24
CA HIS A 370 15.07 -2.74 22.57
C HIS A 370 14.97 -1.29 23.03
N ILE A 371 13.77 -0.85 23.38
CA ILE A 371 13.46 0.46 23.93
C ILE A 371 12.73 0.24 25.25
N VAL A 372 13.41 0.51 26.38
CA VAL A 372 12.85 0.31 27.73
C VAL A 372 11.99 1.48 28.22
N HIS A 373 12.19 2.65 27.62
CA HIS A 373 11.48 3.88 27.94
C HIS A 373 10.97 4.52 26.65
N TRP A 374 9.91 3.94 26.08
CA TRP A 374 9.27 4.50 24.89
C TRP A 374 8.85 5.93 25.15
N ASP A 375 9.07 6.84 24.19
CA ASP A 375 8.58 8.21 24.15
C ASP A 375 7.90 8.46 22.79
N PHE A 376 6.59 8.73 22.83
CA PHE A 376 5.76 9.04 21.67
C PHE A 376 6.28 10.25 20.87
N ASN A 377 7.02 11.18 21.47
CA ASN A 377 7.52 12.35 20.75
C ASN A 377 8.70 12.02 19.81
N TRP A 378 9.33 10.84 19.95
CA TRP A 378 10.59 10.50 19.26
C TRP A 378 10.47 9.28 18.34
N GLN A 379 9.50 9.28 17.44
CA GLN A 379 9.23 8.13 16.56
C GLN A 379 10.06 8.20 15.27
N GLU A 380 11.22 7.55 15.26
CA GLU A 380 12.08 7.56 14.09
C GLU A 380 12.41 6.17 13.55
N GLU A 381 12.92 6.18 12.33
CA GLU A 381 13.48 5.01 11.66
C GLU A 381 14.94 4.80 12.11
N TYR A 382 15.24 3.59 12.57
CA TYR A 382 16.58 3.15 12.94
C TYR A 382 17.14 2.25 11.84
N ARG A 383 17.99 2.82 10.98
CA ARG A 383 18.68 2.08 9.91
C ARG A 383 19.97 1.48 10.45
N PHE A 384 20.20 0.20 10.22
CA PHE A 384 21.43 -0.48 10.62
C PHE A 384 22.62 0.08 9.83
N VAL A 385 23.79 0.16 10.47
CA VAL A 385 25.05 0.51 9.78
C VAL A 385 25.40 -0.59 8.78
N GLU A 386 25.25 -1.85 9.19
CA GLU A 386 25.42 -3.04 8.36
C GLU A 386 24.07 -3.74 8.22
N PRO A 387 23.54 -3.92 6.99
CA PRO A 387 22.36 -4.74 6.75
C PRO A 387 22.48 -6.15 7.34
N ILE A 388 21.41 -6.66 7.93
CA ILE A 388 21.42 -7.96 8.60
C ILE A 388 20.86 -9.02 7.66
N ALA A 389 21.67 -10.00 7.28
CA ALA A 389 21.21 -11.13 6.49
C ALA A 389 20.35 -12.08 7.33
N LEU A 390 19.08 -12.25 6.95
CA LEU A 390 18.13 -13.14 7.61
C LEU A 390 17.72 -14.26 6.64
N PRO A 391 18.05 -15.52 6.93
CA PRO A 391 17.64 -16.65 6.09
C PRO A 391 16.15 -16.95 6.22
N ALA A 392 15.58 -17.60 5.19
CA ALA A 392 14.26 -18.18 5.20
C ALA A 392 14.08 -19.08 6.42
N GLY A 393 12.89 -19.05 7.03
CA GLY A 393 12.59 -19.72 8.29
C GLY A 393 12.92 -18.89 9.53
N THR A 394 13.59 -17.74 9.39
CA THR A 394 13.77 -16.78 10.49
C THR A 394 12.40 -16.24 10.94
N THR A 395 12.15 -16.24 12.25
CA THR A 395 10.96 -15.64 12.84
C THR A 395 11.29 -14.25 13.37
N LEU A 396 10.70 -13.22 12.78
CA LEU A 396 10.64 -11.88 13.35
C LEU A 396 9.56 -11.89 14.44
N HIS A 397 9.90 -11.40 15.63
CA HIS A 397 9.00 -11.31 16.78
C HIS A 397 9.05 -9.91 17.36
N VAL A 398 7.89 -9.38 17.74
CA VAL A 398 7.78 -8.06 18.38
C VAL A 398 6.93 -8.15 19.62
N SER A 399 7.28 -7.36 20.62
CA SER A 399 6.45 -7.14 21.80
C SER A 399 6.41 -5.67 22.19
N ILE A 400 5.22 -5.19 22.53
CA ILE A 400 4.97 -3.81 22.94
C ILE A 400 4.19 -3.84 24.25
N THR A 401 4.70 -3.16 25.26
CA THR A 401 4.09 -3.06 26.59
C THR A 401 3.52 -1.66 26.80
N TYR A 402 2.39 -1.57 27.50
CA TYR A 402 1.63 -0.35 27.74
C TYR A 402 1.39 -0.09 29.24
N ASP A 403 1.39 1.18 29.61
CA ASP A 403 1.05 1.68 30.95
C ASP A 403 -0.12 2.67 30.86
N ASN A 404 -1.31 2.20 31.21
CA ASN A 404 -2.55 2.96 31.35
C ASN A 404 -2.90 3.24 32.82
N SER A 405 -1.90 3.37 33.69
CA SER A 405 -2.09 3.76 35.10
C SER A 405 -2.17 5.28 35.29
N GLU A 406 -2.51 5.69 36.52
CA GLU A 406 -2.46 7.09 36.96
C GLU A 406 -1.01 7.61 37.08
N ASP A 407 -0.04 6.72 37.27
CA ASP A 407 1.38 7.07 37.45
C ASP A 407 2.08 7.37 36.12
N ASN A 408 1.53 6.91 34.99
CA ASN A 408 2.00 7.31 33.67
C ASN A 408 1.63 8.78 33.42
N THR A 409 2.58 9.69 33.63
CA THR A 409 2.40 11.13 33.41
C THR A 409 2.05 11.50 31.97
N ARG A 410 2.21 10.58 31.01
CA ARG A 410 1.85 10.76 29.60
C ARG A 410 0.46 10.25 29.28
N ASN A 411 -0.22 9.59 30.22
CA ASN A 411 -1.59 9.12 30.02
C ASN A 411 -2.48 10.31 29.64
N PRO A 412 -3.12 10.29 28.45
CA PRO A 412 -3.96 11.39 28.00
C PRO A 412 -5.29 11.47 28.76
N ASN A 413 -5.61 10.46 29.57
CA ASN A 413 -6.84 10.36 30.35
C ASN A 413 -6.54 10.47 31.84
N GLN A 414 -7.18 11.45 32.51
CA GLN A 414 -7.14 11.59 33.96
C GLN A 414 -8.57 11.77 34.50
N PRO A 415 -9.14 10.78 35.20
CA PRO A 415 -8.57 9.46 35.53
C PRO A 415 -8.40 8.54 34.30
N PRO A 416 -7.58 7.48 34.37
CA PRO A 416 -7.40 6.53 33.28
C PRO A 416 -8.71 5.92 32.79
N GLN A 417 -8.79 5.71 31.49
CA GLN A 417 -9.93 5.12 30.81
C GLN A 417 -9.47 3.91 29.99
N ARG A 418 -10.39 3.00 29.67
CA ARG A 418 -10.10 1.90 28.75
C ARG A 418 -9.77 2.47 27.36
N VAL A 419 -8.64 2.06 26.79
CA VAL A 419 -8.14 2.55 25.49
C VAL A 419 -8.12 1.40 24.48
N LEU A 420 -8.56 1.65 23.25
CA LEU A 420 -8.63 0.66 22.17
C LEU A 420 -7.66 1.03 21.04
N PHE A 421 -7.42 0.09 20.12
CA PHE A 421 -6.72 0.39 18.88
C PHE A 421 -7.41 1.54 18.13
N GLY A 422 -6.70 2.62 17.77
CA GLY A 422 -7.27 3.81 17.13
C GLY A 422 -6.22 4.81 16.63
N PRO A 423 -6.55 5.69 15.66
CA PRO A 423 -5.58 6.61 15.05
C PRO A 423 -5.24 7.83 15.89
N ASN A 424 -6.07 8.21 16.85
CA ASN A 424 -5.82 9.41 17.64
C ASN A 424 -4.70 9.12 18.65
N SER A 425 -3.91 10.11 19.02
CA SER A 425 -2.86 9.92 20.04
C SER A 425 -3.45 9.50 21.40
N SER A 426 -4.73 9.79 21.67
CA SER A 426 -5.46 9.33 22.85
C SER A 426 -6.03 7.92 22.75
N ASP A 427 -6.15 7.39 21.53
CA ASP A 427 -6.29 5.95 21.29
C ASP A 427 -4.91 5.29 21.36
N GLU A 428 -4.82 3.98 21.10
CA GLU A 428 -3.52 3.31 21.04
C GLU A 428 -3.23 2.68 19.67
N MET A 429 -1.96 2.62 19.32
CA MET A 429 -1.42 1.82 18.22
C MET A 429 -0.17 1.12 18.71
N GLY A 430 0.18 0.00 18.08
CA GLY A 430 1.39 -0.71 18.45
C GLY A 430 1.89 -1.51 17.30
N ASP A 431 2.93 -1.00 16.64
CA ASP A 431 3.53 -1.63 15.50
C ASP A 431 5.04 -1.44 15.45
N VAL A 432 5.72 -2.40 14.85
CA VAL A 432 7.11 -2.28 14.42
C VAL A 432 7.16 -2.61 12.93
N TRP A 433 7.68 -1.66 12.14
CA TRP A 433 7.96 -1.88 10.72
C TRP A 433 9.40 -2.30 10.52
N PHE A 434 9.59 -3.29 9.67
CA PHE A 434 10.89 -3.78 9.19
C PHE A 434 10.99 -3.43 7.71
N GLN A 435 12.07 -2.78 7.29
CA GLN A 435 12.41 -2.61 5.89
C GLN A 435 13.37 -3.72 5.48
N VAL A 436 12.92 -4.61 4.61
CA VAL A 436 13.68 -5.77 4.15
C VAL A 436 13.89 -5.72 2.64
N VAL A 437 15.00 -6.27 2.15
CA VAL A 437 15.29 -6.43 0.73
C VAL A 437 15.36 -7.92 0.40
N PRO A 438 14.39 -8.46 -0.35
CA PRO A 438 14.48 -9.81 -0.90
C PRO A 438 15.60 -9.90 -1.94
N ARG A 439 16.20 -11.08 -2.11
CA ARG A 439 17.34 -11.27 -3.03
C ARG A 439 16.99 -11.05 -4.51
N ASN A 440 15.74 -11.31 -4.89
CA ASN A 440 15.28 -11.22 -6.28
C ASN A 440 13.75 -11.01 -6.35
N ALA A 441 13.25 -10.78 -7.56
CA ALA A 441 11.82 -10.52 -7.80
C ALA A 441 10.90 -11.70 -7.44
N GLN A 442 11.39 -12.94 -7.56
CA GLN A 442 10.60 -14.11 -7.21
C GLN A 442 10.44 -14.24 -5.69
N ASP A 443 11.53 -14.02 -4.94
CA ASP A 443 11.49 -13.98 -3.48
C ASP A 443 10.60 -12.83 -2.98
N ALA A 444 10.66 -11.67 -3.63
CA ALA A 444 9.79 -10.53 -3.34
C ALA A 444 8.31 -10.88 -3.55
N ALA A 445 7.96 -11.58 -4.63
CA ALA A 445 6.58 -12.00 -4.90
C ALA A 445 6.08 -13.00 -3.84
N VAL A 446 6.90 -13.97 -3.43
CA VAL A 446 6.57 -14.94 -2.38
C VAL A 446 6.37 -14.23 -1.05
N LEU A 447 7.31 -13.36 -0.66
CA LEU A 447 7.22 -12.57 0.57
C LEU A 447 5.97 -11.70 0.56
N LYS A 448 5.69 -10.99 -0.54
CA LYS A 448 4.53 -10.08 -0.67
C LYS A 448 3.22 -10.85 -0.50
N GLY A 449 3.09 -11.99 -1.18
CA GLY A 449 1.89 -12.82 -1.11
C GLY A 449 1.61 -13.32 0.31
N GLN A 450 2.61 -13.89 0.98
CA GLN A 450 2.44 -14.44 2.32
C GLN A 450 2.24 -13.36 3.38
N TYR A 451 3.03 -12.29 3.33
CA TYR A 451 2.91 -11.19 4.28
C TYR A 451 1.59 -10.42 4.10
N ALA A 452 1.15 -10.14 2.87
CA ALA A 452 -0.12 -9.47 2.62
C ALA A 452 -1.31 -10.29 3.16
N ALA A 453 -1.27 -11.63 3.04
CA ALA A 453 -2.29 -12.49 3.63
C ALA A 453 -2.33 -12.37 5.16
N LYS A 454 -1.17 -12.35 5.83
CA LYS A 454 -1.03 -12.15 7.28
C LYS A 454 -1.53 -10.77 7.73
N ASP A 455 -0.99 -9.69 7.17
CA ASP A 455 -1.32 -8.31 7.54
C ASP A 455 -2.82 -8.06 7.36
N LEU A 456 -3.35 -8.45 6.20
CA LEU A 456 -4.77 -8.31 5.95
C LEU A 456 -5.57 -9.08 7.02
N ALA A 457 -5.24 -10.36 7.31
CA ALA A 457 -5.92 -11.15 8.36
C ALA A 457 -5.95 -10.44 9.73
N ALA A 458 -4.84 -9.82 10.15
CA ALA A 458 -4.78 -9.02 11.37
C ALA A 458 -5.75 -7.83 11.35
N TRP A 459 -5.83 -7.11 10.23
CA TRP A 459 -6.79 -6.01 10.07
C TRP A 459 -8.25 -6.45 10.22
N VAL A 460 -8.64 -7.62 9.71
CA VAL A 460 -10.04 -8.08 9.93
C VAL A 460 -10.32 -8.39 11.36
N ARG A 461 -9.40 -9.03 12.09
CA ARG A 461 -9.63 -9.29 13.51
C ARG A 461 -9.78 -7.98 14.28
N GLY A 462 -8.94 -6.98 13.98
CA GLY A 462 -9.08 -5.63 14.55
C GLY A 462 -10.43 -4.97 14.25
N TRP A 463 -10.87 -5.00 12.99
CA TRP A 463 -12.19 -4.48 12.62
C TRP A 463 -13.35 -5.25 13.26
N GLN A 464 -13.25 -6.58 13.36
CA GLN A 464 -14.23 -7.41 14.08
C GLN A 464 -14.30 -7.01 15.56
N LYS A 465 -13.15 -6.85 16.23
CA LYS A 465 -13.06 -6.40 17.61
C LYS A 465 -13.74 -5.05 17.81
N ARG A 466 -13.49 -4.08 16.93
CA ARG A 466 -14.14 -2.76 16.99
C ARG A 466 -15.66 -2.85 16.81
N VAL A 467 -16.14 -3.66 15.87
CA VAL A 467 -17.59 -3.90 15.69
C VAL A 467 -18.20 -4.59 16.91
N GLN A 468 -17.46 -5.48 17.58
CA GLN A 468 -17.94 -6.11 18.82
C GLN A 468 -18.05 -5.10 19.98
N VAL A 469 -17.10 -4.18 20.09
CA VAL A 469 -17.08 -3.18 21.18
C VAL A 469 -18.09 -2.05 20.91
N ALA A 470 -18.23 -1.63 19.66
CA ALA A 470 -19.14 -0.57 19.23
C ALA A 470 -20.06 -1.08 18.11
N PRO A 471 -21.09 -1.89 18.42
CA PRO A 471 -21.96 -2.51 17.41
C PRO A 471 -22.78 -1.50 16.62
N ASP A 472 -22.98 -0.27 17.11
CA ASP A 472 -23.71 0.79 16.44
C ASP A 472 -22.80 1.75 15.64
N ASP A 473 -21.48 1.50 15.61
CA ASP A 473 -20.56 2.22 14.72
C ASP A 473 -20.59 1.61 13.30
N TYR A 474 -21.50 2.15 12.49
CA TYR A 474 -21.71 1.69 11.12
C TYR A 474 -20.58 2.08 10.15
N GLU A 475 -19.74 3.06 10.46
CA GLU A 475 -18.55 3.36 9.67
C GLU A 475 -17.50 2.25 9.85
N THR A 476 -17.28 1.80 11.09
CA THR A 476 -16.43 0.65 11.40
C THR A 476 -16.98 -0.63 10.74
N ARG A 477 -18.29 -0.89 10.78
CA ARG A 477 -18.90 -2.02 10.05
C ARG A 477 -18.69 -1.94 8.54
N ASN A 478 -18.86 -0.76 7.95
CA ASN A 478 -18.60 -0.55 6.53
C ASN A 478 -17.13 -0.82 6.17
N ARG A 479 -16.18 -0.45 7.03
CA ARG A 479 -14.76 -0.79 6.84
C ARG A 479 -14.51 -2.29 6.94
N LEU A 480 -15.08 -2.97 7.93
CA LEU A 480 -15.01 -4.43 8.04
C LEU A 480 -15.50 -5.12 6.75
N ALA A 481 -16.63 -4.66 6.21
CA ALA A 481 -17.20 -5.18 4.98
C ALA A 481 -16.26 -5.00 3.77
N ILE A 482 -15.63 -3.84 3.61
CA ILE A 482 -14.62 -3.58 2.57
C ILE A 482 -13.45 -4.56 2.71
N HIS A 483 -12.97 -4.79 3.93
CA HIS A 483 -11.89 -5.76 4.17
C HIS A 483 -12.31 -7.21 3.91
N TYR A 484 -13.58 -7.59 4.10
CA TYR A 484 -14.07 -8.89 3.66
C TYR A 484 -14.12 -9.00 2.13
N ALA A 485 -14.67 -7.99 1.45
CA ALA A 485 -14.83 -7.99 0.01
C ALA A 485 -13.48 -8.07 -0.73
N THR A 486 -12.46 -7.36 -0.26
CA THR A 486 -11.09 -7.43 -0.80
C THR A 486 -10.45 -8.82 -0.70
N ARG A 487 -11.00 -9.72 0.12
CA ARG A 487 -10.59 -11.14 0.19
C ARG A 487 -11.50 -12.09 -0.60
N GLY A 488 -12.41 -11.57 -1.41
CA GLY A 488 -13.44 -12.37 -2.06
C GLY A 488 -14.44 -13.00 -1.07
N LYS A 489 -14.41 -12.62 0.21
CA LYS A 489 -15.39 -13.09 1.22
C LYS A 489 -16.69 -12.28 1.12
N LEU A 490 -17.29 -12.30 -0.07
CA LEU A 490 -18.43 -11.43 -0.42
C LEU A 490 -19.63 -11.68 0.48
N HIS A 491 -19.92 -12.92 0.86
CA HIS A 491 -21.02 -13.23 1.79
C HIS A 491 -20.86 -12.52 3.14
N LEU A 492 -19.66 -12.52 3.74
CA LEU A 492 -19.40 -11.79 4.99
C LEU A 492 -19.48 -10.28 4.79
N ALA A 493 -19.04 -9.76 3.64
CA ALA A 493 -19.16 -8.34 3.33
C ALA A 493 -20.62 -7.90 3.20
N ILE A 494 -21.44 -8.70 2.51
CA ILE A 494 -22.88 -8.51 2.32
C ILE A 494 -23.60 -8.45 3.68
N GLU A 495 -23.31 -9.39 4.60
CA GLU A 495 -23.86 -9.36 5.96
C GLU A 495 -23.61 -8.03 6.66
N GLN A 496 -22.36 -7.55 6.63
CA GLN A 496 -22.01 -6.28 7.27
C GLN A 496 -22.67 -5.08 6.57
N TRP A 497 -22.67 -5.03 5.24
CA TRP A 497 -23.31 -3.94 4.52
C TRP A 497 -24.84 -3.93 4.63
N ARG A 498 -25.50 -5.08 4.75
CA ARG A 498 -26.94 -5.17 5.04
C ARG A 498 -27.27 -4.46 6.34
N GLU A 499 -26.49 -4.68 7.40
CA GLU A 499 -26.67 -3.98 8.67
C GLU A 499 -26.46 -2.46 8.53
N VAL A 500 -25.41 -2.04 7.83
CA VAL A 500 -25.15 -0.61 7.57
C VAL A 500 -26.29 0.04 6.79
N VAL A 501 -26.78 -0.60 5.73
CA VAL A 501 -27.87 -0.08 4.89
C VAL A 501 -29.21 -0.09 5.61
N ARG A 502 -29.45 -1.06 6.51
CA ARG A 502 -30.65 -1.10 7.36
C ARG A 502 -30.68 0.07 8.35
N ALA A 503 -29.56 0.34 9.01
CA ALA A 503 -29.47 1.43 9.98
C ALA A 503 -29.39 2.81 9.33
N LEU A 504 -28.72 2.93 8.18
CA LEU A 504 -28.50 4.17 7.45
C LEU A 504 -29.12 4.07 6.04
N PRO A 505 -30.45 4.12 5.90
CA PRO A 505 -31.13 3.88 4.63
C PRO A 505 -30.76 4.90 3.54
N GLY A 506 -30.39 6.13 3.91
CA GLY A 506 -29.94 7.16 2.98
C GLY A 506 -28.48 7.03 2.51
N SER A 507 -27.72 6.06 3.01
CA SER A 507 -26.29 5.93 2.69
C SER A 507 -26.06 5.33 1.28
N ILE A 508 -25.62 6.16 0.35
CA ILE A 508 -25.37 5.74 -1.05
C ILE A 508 -24.15 4.81 -1.16
N GLY A 509 -23.03 5.19 -0.54
CA GLY A 509 -21.75 4.47 -0.69
C GLY A 509 -21.82 2.98 -0.29
N PRO A 510 -22.25 2.64 0.94
CA PRO A 510 -22.45 1.25 1.35
C PRO A 510 -23.50 0.52 0.52
N ARG A 511 -24.60 1.18 0.13
CA ARG A 511 -25.65 0.59 -0.71
C ARG A 511 -25.14 0.18 -2.10
N VAL A 512 -24.31 1.00 -2.74
CA VAL A 512 -23.66 0.65 -4.02
C VAL A 512 -22.78 -0.59 -3.85
N LYS A 513 -21.99 -0.66 -2.77
CA LYS A 513 -21.10 -1.80 -2.50
C LYS A 513 -21.91 -3.08 -2.22
N LEU A 514 -23.01 -2.98 -1.49
CA LEU A 514 -23.93 -4.08 -1.25
C LEU A 514 -24.55 -4.60 -2.56
N ALA A 515 -25.12 -3.71 -3.38
CA ALA A 515 -25.77 -4.07 -4.65
C ALA A 515 -24.80 -4.81 -5.59
N ARG A 516 -23.57 -4.31 -5.71
CA ARG A 516 -22.51 -4.95 -6.51
C ARG A 516 -22.08 -6.30 -5.96
N ALA A 517 -21.88 -6.39 -4.66
CA ALA A 517 -21.49 -7.65 -4.03
C ALA A 517 -22.58 -8.72 -4.18
N LEU A 518 -23.85 -8.35 -4.02
CA LEU A 518 -25.01 -9.22 -4.27
C LEU A 518 -25.05 -9.69 -5.73
N ALA A 519 -24.89 -8.77 -6.70
CA ALA A 519 -24.85 -9.12 -8.10
C ALA A 519 -23.71 -10.09 -8.45
N GLN A 520 -22.55 -9.96 -7.80
CA GLN A 520 -21.40 -10.83 -8.00
C GLN A 520 -21.57 -12.25 -7.42
N VAL A 521 -22.47 -12.43 -6.44
CA VAL A 521 -22.83 -13.75 -5.89
C VAL A 521 -24.16 -14.28 -6.44
N ASP A 522 -24.59 -13.77 -7.59
CA ASP A 522 -25.85 -14.13 -8.28
C ASP A 522 -27.14 -13.86 -7.48
N GLU A 523 -27.08 -13.04 -6.42
CA GLU A 523 -28.25 -12.56 -5.65
C GLU A 523 -28.91 -11.36 -6.35
N HIS A 524 -29.22 -11.50 -7.64
CA HIS A 524 -29.67 -10.42 -8.51
C HIS A 524 -31.00 -9.77 -8.07
N ALA A 525 -31.90 -10.54 -7.44
CA ALA A 525 -33.19 -10.02 -6.97
C ALA A 525 -33.02 -8.96 -5.87
N GLU A 526 -32.13 -9.21 -4.90
CA GLU A 526 -31.85 -8.22 -3.85
C GLU A 526 -30.98 -7.08 -4.40
N ALA A 527 -30.02 -7.36 -5.28
CA ALA A 527 -29.24 -6.34 -5.95
C ALA A 527 -30.14 -5.32 -6.68
N LEU A 528 -31.18 -5.81 -7.37
CA LEU A 528 -32.15 -4.99 -8.08
C LEU A 528 -32.87 -4.00 -7.15
N VAL A 529 -33.36 -4.45 -5.98
CA VAL A 529 -34.00 -3.58 -4.97
C VAL A 529 -33.06 -2.44 -4.55
N HIS A 530 -31.77 -2.71 -4.39
CA HIS A 530 -30.81 -1.67 -4.05
C HIS A 530 -30.52 -0.73 -5.23
N TYR A 531 -30.44 -1.23 -6.47
CA TYR A 531 -30.26 -0.41 -7.66
C TYR A 531 -31.45 0.48 -7.96
N GLU A 532 -32.69 -0.01 -7.81
CA GLU A 532 -33.91 0.79 -7.91
C GLU A 532 -33.87 1.98 -6.94
N HIS A 533 -33.44 1.75 -5.70
CA HIS A 533 -33.30 2.81 -4.72
C HIS A 533 -32.22 3.84 -5.11
N LEU A 534 -31.09 3.39 -5.66
CA LEU A 534 -30.01 4.25 -6.12
C LEU A 534 -30.45 5.12 -7.31
N VAL A 535 -31.11 4.51 -8.30
CA VAL A 535 -31.64 5.18 -9.49
C VAL A 535 -32.74 6.17 -9.12
N ALA A 536 -33.64 5.83 -8.20
CA ALA A 536 -34.68 6.74 -7.72
C ALA A 536 -34.10 8.01 -7.08
N GLN A 537 -32.95 7.90 -6.39
CA GLN A 537 -32.28 9.06 -5.80
C GLN A 537 -31.49 9.89 -6.82
N ARG A 538 -30.86 9.24 -7.81
CA ARG A 538 -30.10 9.92 -8.87
C ARG A 538 -30.41 9.31 -10.24
N PRO A 539 -31.51 9.73 -10.89
CA PRO A 539 -31.89 9.22 -12.20
C PRO A 539 -30.87 9.52 -13.30
N GLY A 540 -30.02 10.54 -13.13
CA GLY A 540 -28.99 10.92 -14.10
C GLY A 540 -27.67 10.14 -14.00
N HIS A 541 -27.62 8.99 -13.30
CA HIS A 541 -26.39 8.22 -13.14
C HIS A 541 -26.37 6.99 -14.08
N ALA A 542 -25.80 7.17 -15.28
CA ALA A 542 -25.76 6.14 -16.33
C ALA A 542 -25.26 4.77 -15.84
N GLY A 543 -24.18 4.76 -15.05
CA GLY A 543 -23.60 3.51 -14.53
C GLY A 543 -24.55 2.71 -13.63
N TRP A 544 -25.52 3.34 -12.95
CA TRP A 544 -26.45 2.60 -12.09
C TRP A 544 -27.61 2.01 -12.88
N HIS A 545 -28.06 2.69 -13.94
CA HIS A 545 -28.96 2.09 -14.92
C HIS A 545 -28.31 0.88 -15.60
N PHE A 546 -27.04 1.00 -15.99
CA PHE A 546 -26.30 -0.13 -16.57
C PHE A 546 -26.24 -1.33 -15.62
N GLU A 547 -25.83 -1.12 -14.37
CA GLU A 547 -25.72 -2.19 -13.37
C GLU A 547 -27.10 -2.78 -12.97
N MET A 548 -28.16 -1.96 -12.97
CA MET A 548 -29.54 -2.41 -12.81
C MET A 548 -29.97 -3.32 -13.96
N GLY A 549 -29.64 -2.95 -15.21
CA GLY A 549 -29.88 -3.77 -16.39
C GLY A 549 -29.14 -5.11 -16.34
N LEU A 550 -27.90 -5.13 -15.83
CA LEU A 550 -27.17 -6.38 -15.60
C LEU A 550 -27.86 -7.29 -14.57
N ALA A 551 -28.37 -6.71 -13.47
CA ALA A 551 -29.11 -7.47 -12.47
C ALA A 551 -30.42 -8.06 -13.05
N GLN A 552 -31.17 -7.28 -13.82
CA GLN A 552 -32.38 -7.75 -14.51
C GLN A 552 -32.09 -8.83 -15.55
N MET A 553 -30.99 -8.68 -16.31
CA MET A 553 -30.53 -9.72 -17.22
C MET A 553 -30.23 -11.02 -16.47
N GLY A 554 -29.59 -10.95 -15.30
CA GLY A 554 -29.34 -12.10 -14.43
C GLY A 554 -30.61 -12.79 -13.92
N LEU A 555 -31.72 -12.04 -13.79
CA LEU A 555 -33.06 -12.57 -13.46
C LEU A 555 -33.80 -13.14 -14.68
N GLY A 556 -33.30 -12.90 -15.90
CA GLY A 556 -33.96 -13.25 -17.15
C GLY A 556 -35.03 -12.25 -17.58
N GLU A 557 -35.03 -11.05 -17.01
CA GLU A 557 -35.95 -9.94 -17.29
C GLU A 557 -35.45 -9.12 -18.48
N ALA A 558 -35.40 -9.75 -19.67
CA ALA A 558 -34.74 -9.17 -20.85
C ALA A 558 -35.36 -7.85 -21.33
N GLU A 559 -36.69 -7.68 -21.18
CA GLU A 559 -37.39 -6.45 -21.55
C GLU A 559 -36.99 -5.29 -20.64
N GLN A 560 -37.05 -5.50 -19.33
CA GLN A 560 -36.66 -4.49 -18.35
C GLN A 560 -35.17 -4.16 -18.46
N ALA A 561 -34.31 -5.17 -18.68
CA ALA A 561 -32.89 -4.96 -18.90
C ALA A 561 -32.62 -4.06 -20.13
N ALA A 562 -33.34 -4.28 -21.24
CA ALA A 562 -33.23 -3.43 -22.43
C ALA A 562 -33.62 -1.97 -22.13
N GLU A 563 -34.70 -1.75 -21.36
CA GLU A 563 -35.10 -0.41 -20.94
C GLU A 563 -34.00 0.28 -20.13
N GLN A 564 -33.38 -0.42 -19.18
CA GLN A 564 -32.32 0.15 -18.35
C GLN A 564 -31.04 0.44 -19.14
N PHE A 565 -30.64 -0.43 -20.08
CA PHE A 565 -29.52 -0.13 -20.96
C PHE A 565 -29.82 1.07 -21.87
N GLY A 566 -31.06 1.19 -22.36
CA GLY A 566 -31.52 2.37 -23.10
C GLY A 566 -31.45 3.65 -22.26
N ALA A 567 -31.89 3.60 -21.00
CA ALA A 567 -31.80 4.71 -20.06
C ALA A 567 -30.35 5.12 -19.78
N ALA A 568 -29.44 4.15 -19.61
CA ALA A 568 -28.01 4.41 -19.46
C ALA A 568 -27.45 5.16 -20.68
N LEU A 569 -27.81 4.73 -21.90
CA LEU A 569 -27.37 5.37 -23.15
C LEU A 569 -27.98 6.75 -23.39
N ALA A 570 -29.20 7.00 -22.89
CA ALA A 570 -29.81 8.33 -22.96
C ALA A 570 -29.08 9.36 -22.09
N ILE A 571 -28.34 8.90 -21.06
CA ILE A 571 -27.54 9.73 -20.17
C ILE A 571 -26.09 9.83 -20.68
N ASP A 572 -25.50 8.70 -21.08
CA ASP A 572 -24.16 8.61 -21.64
C ASP A 572 -24.17 7.78 -22.94
N GLU A 573 -24.25 8.48 -24.07
CA GLU A 573 -24.28 7.87 -25.40
C GLU A 573 -22.98 7.10 -25.73
N GLY A 574 -21.86 7.43 -25.06
CA GLY A 574 -20.54 6.84 -25.28
C GLY A 574 -20.33 5.50 -24.58
N MET A 575 -21.30 5.03 -23.80
CA MET A 575 -21.21 3.78 -23.04
C MET A 575 -21.36 2.54 -23.95
N THR A 576 -20.26 2.16 -24.60
CA THR A 576 -20.23 1.05 -25.57
C THR A 576 -20.74 -0.26 -25.00
N ASP A 577 -20.41 -0.59 -23.73
CA ASP A 577 -20.89 -1.82 -23.10
C ASP A 577 -22.42 -1.84 -23.00
N ALA A 578 -23.05 -0.74 -22.54
CA ALA A 578 -24.50 -0.62 -22.50
C ALA A 578 -25.13 -0.79 -23.89
N ARG A 579 -24.49 -0.28 -24.94
CA ARG A 579 -24.94 -0.44 -26.33
C ARG A 579 -24.87 -1.89 -26.81
N LEU A 580 -23.80 -2.61 -26.47
CA LEU A 580 -23.67 -4.03 -26.77
C LEU A 580 -24.70 -4.87 -26.01
N TYR A 581 -24.88 -4.64 -24.70
CA TYR A 581 -25.87 -5.36 -23.91
C TYR A 581 -27.31 -5.06 -24.38
N LEU A 582 -27.63 -3.82 -24.74
CA LEU A 582 -28.92 -3.48 -25.35
C LEU A 582 -29.14 -4.25 -26.65
N ALA A 583 -28.17 -4.27 -27.55
CA ALA A 583 -28.26 -5.05 -28.79
C ALA A 583 -28.47 -6.54 -28.51
N SER A 584 -27.82 -7.10 -27.48
CA SER A 584 -28.03 -8.48 -27.06
C SER A 584 -29.45 -8.72 -26.56
N MET A 585 -30.00 -7.82 -25.75
CA MET A 585 -31.37 -7.94 -25.24
C MET A 585 -32.41 -7.82 -26.36
N LEU A 586 -32.21 -6.88 -27.29
CA LEU A 586 -33.06 -6.72 -28.48
C LEU A 586 -33.00 -7.96 -29.39
N THR A 587 -31.82 -8.56 -29.55
CA THR A 587 -31.66 -9.81 -30.31
C THR A 587 -32.43 -10.96 -29.64
N ALA A 588 -32.37 -11.08 -28.32
CA ALA A 588 -33.12 -12.10 -27.58
C ALA A 588 -34.65 -11.90 -27.65
N GLN A 589 -35.11 -10.71 -28.04
CA GLN A 589 -36.53 -10.35 -28.24
C GLN A 589 -36.95 -10.42 -29.72
N ASP A 590 -36.14 -11.00 -30.61
CA ASP A 590 -36.35 -11.02 -32.08
C ASP A 590 -36.42 -9.62 -32.74
N ARG A 591 -35.96 -8.57 -32.06
CA ARG A 591 -35.91 -7.18 -32.54
C ARG A 591 -34.59 -6.88 -33.29
N HIS A 592 -34.27 -7.74 -34.25
CA HIS A 592 -33.01 -7.75 -34.99
C HIS A 592 -32.65 -6.45 -35.71
N GLY A 593 -33.64 -5.73 -36.25
CA GLY A 593 -33.43 -4.46 -36.94
C GLY A 593 -32.91 -3.37 -36.00
N GLU A 594 -33.48 -3.26 -34.80
CA GLU A 594 -33.03 -2.29 -33.79
C GLU A 594 -31.66 -2.67 -33.23
N ALA A 595 -31.43 -3.96 -32.95
CA ALA A 595 -30.13 -4.45 -32.52
C ALA A 595 -29.01 -4.12 -33.53
N THR A 596 -29.29 -4.27 -34.83
CA THR A 596 -28.35 -3.95 -35.91
C THR A 596 -27.92 -2.48 -35.90
N VAL A 597 -28.86 -1.55 -35.72
CA VAL A 597 -28.56 -0.10 -35.64
C VAL A 597 -27.57 0.20 -34.51
N HIS A 598 -27.77 -0.42 -33.34
CA HIS A 598 -26.86 -0.24 -32.21
C HIS A 598 -25.47 -0.82 -32.49
N LEU A 599 -25.37 -2.00 -33.11
CA LEU A 599 -24.09 -2.65 -33.42
C LEU A 599 -23.32 -1.92 -34.53
N GLU A 600 -24.00 -1.47 -35.59
CA GLU A 600 -23.38 -0.67 -36.66
C GLU A 600 -22.83 0.65 -36.10
N ARG A 601 -23.52 1.25 -35.12
CA ARG A 601 -23.01 2.43 -34.42
C ARG A 601 -21.72 2.12 -33.66
N VAL A 602 -21.67 1.03 -32.88
CA VAL A 602 -20.44 0.59 -32.19
C VAL A 602 -19.31 0.40 -33.19
N ILE A 603 -19.55 -0.27 -34.32
CA ILE A 603 -18.55 -0.52 -35.36
C ILE A 603 -18.04 0.80 -35.97
N SER A 604 -18.93 1.77 -36.19
CA SER A 604 -18.57 3.08 -36.76
C SER A 604 -17.67 3.90 -35.83
N GLU A 605 -17.89 3.81 -34.52
CA GLU A 605 -17.14 4.55 -33.49
C GLU A 605 -15.87 3.81 -33.08
N ARG A 606 -15.92 2.47 -33.06
CA ARG A 606 -14.83 1.58 -32.66
C ARG A 606 -14.66 0.45 -33.67
N PRO A 607 -13.93 0.68 -34.78
CA PRO A 607 -13.69 -0.34 -35.81
C PRO A 607 -12.92 -1.59 -35.33
N ASN A 608 -12.38 -1.57 -34.10
CA ASN A 608 -11.72 -2.70 -33.45
C ASN A 608 -12.63 -3.47 -32.47
N ALA A 609 -13.93 -3.15 -32.38
CA ALA A 609 -14.87 -3.81 -31.49
C ALA A 609 -15.28 -5.20 -32.01
N ALA A 610 -14.42 -6.20 -31.80
CA ALA A 610 -14.63 -7.57 -32.30
C ALA A 610 -15.99 -8.17 -31.90
N THR A 611 -16.47 -7.91 -30.69
CA THR A 611 -17.77 -8.38 -30.20
C THR A 611 -18.94 -7.82 -31.00
N ALA A 612 -18.87 -6.57 -31.47
CA ALA A 612 -19.95 -5.97 -32.27
C ALA A 612 -20.09 -6.65 -33.63
N TYR A 613 -18.96 -6.95 -34.28
CA TYR A 613 -18.92 -7.71 -35.54
C TYR A 613 -19.49 -9.11 -35.37
N ASP A 614 -19.12 -9.80 -34.28
CA ASP A 614 -19.59 -11.15 -33.97
C ASP A 614 -21.10 -11.20 -33.72
N MET A 615 -21.61 -10.28 -32.89
CA MET A 615 -23.05 -10.16 -32.63
C MET A 615 -23.84 -9.85 -33.90
N LEU A 616 -23.32 -8.96 -34.75
CA LEU A 616 -23.97 -8.62 -36.00
C LEU A 616 -23.96 -9.79 -37.00
N ALA A 617 -22.86 -10.56 -37.06
CA ALA A 617 -22.79 -11.78 -37.84
C ALA A 617 -23.85 -12.80 -37.38
N ASN A 618 -24.01 -12.99 -36.06
CA ASN A 618 -25.03 -13.88 -35.51
C ASN A 618 -26.46 -13.41 -35.88
N ILE A 619 -26.75 -12.12 -35.87
CA ILE A 619 -28.07 -11.59 -36.28
C ILE A 619 -28.38 -11.96 -37.73
N PHE A 620 -27.42 -11.79 -38.66
CA PHE A 620 -27.58 -12.16 -40.07
C PHE A 620 -27.78 -13.66 -40.32
N LEU A 621 -27.50 -14.51 -39.32
CA LEU A 621 -27.76 -15.95 -39.35
C LEU A 621 -29.06 -16.35 -38.66
N LEU A 622 -29.47 -15.61 -37.62
CA LEU A 622 -30.65 -15.92 -36.80
C LEU A 622 -31.95 -15.39 -37.40
N ASP A 623 -31.90 -14.29 -38.15
CA ASP A 623 -33.10 -13.67 -38.71
C ASP A 623 -33.63 -14.51 -39.88
N ASN A 624 -34.67 -15.32 -39.64
CA ASN A 624 -35.22 -16.26 -40.63
C ASN A 624 -36.10 -15.57 -41.69
N ARG A 625 -36.10 -14.23 -41.72
CA ARG A 625 -36.77 -13.41 -42.72
C ARG A 625 -35.89 -13.30 -43.97
N PRO A 626 -36.40 -13.59 -45.18
CA PRO A 626 -35.61 -13.57 -46.41
C PRO A 626 -34.94 -12.24 -46.72
N GLU A 627 -35.48 -11.12 -46.23
CA GLU A 627 -34.96 -9.78 -46.49
C GLU A 627 -33.73 -9.42 -45.65
N THR A 628 -33.51 -10.11 -44.53
CA THR A 628 -32.45 -9.82 -43.55
C THR A 628 -31.51 -11.00 -43.32
N TYR A 629 -31.86 -12.22 -43.75
CA TYR A 629 -30.96 -13.36 -43.78
C TYR A 629 -29.85 -13.16 -44.83
N ASP A 630 -28.60 -12.98 -44.41
CA ASP A 630 -27.45 -12.80 -45.31
C ASP A 630 -26.20 -13.53 -44.80
N PRO A 631 -26.07 -14.84 -45.10
CA PRO A 631 -24.92 -15.64 -44.69
C PRO A 631 -23.58 -15.12 -45.24
N LYS A 632 -23.56 -14.51 -46.42
CA LYS A 632 -22.32 -13.98 -47.00
C LYS A 632 -21.82 -12.78 -46.21
N ARG A 633 -22.73 -11.88 -45.84
CA ARG A 633 -22.40 -10.76 -44.96
C ARG A 633 -22.01 -11.24 -43.56
N ALA A 634 -22.68 -12.28 -43.04
CA ALA A 634 -22.30 -12.91 -41.78
C ALA A 634 -20.86 -13.45 -41.82
N VAL A 635 -20.43 -14.12 -42.89
CA VAL A 635 -19.04 -14.59 -43.06
C VAL A 635 -18.06 -13.42 -42.99
N ALA A 636 -18.30 -12.34 -43.76
CA ALA A 636 -17.40 -11.19 -43.77
C ALA A 636 -17.24 -10.53 -42.38
N LEU A 637 -18.35 -10.40 -41.64
CA LEU A 637 -18.34 -9.86 -40.28
C LEU A 637 -17.64 -10.80 -39.29
N ALA A 638 -17.92 -12.10 -39.36
CA ALA A 638 -17.30 -13.10 -38.48
C ALA A 638 -15.78 -13.22 -38.72
N VAL A 639 -15.33 -13.15 -39.99
CA VAL A 639 -13.90 -13.08 -40.34
C VAL A 639 -13.28 -11.88 -39.66
N LYS A 640 -13.90 -10.70 -39.76
CA LYS A 640 -13.38 -9.48 -39.13
C LYS A 640 -13.29 -9.61 -37.60
N ALA A 641 -14.30 -10.20 -36.96
CA ALA A 641 -14.28 -10.46 -35.52
C ALA A 641 -13.11 -11.39 -35.11
N CYS A 642 -12.88 -12.45 -35.88
CA CYS A 642 -11.78 -13.40 -35.65
C CYS A 642 -10.41 -12.73 -35.84
N GLU A 643 -10.22 -11.96 -36.91
CA GLU A 643 -8.98 -11.22 -37.16
C GLU A 643 -8.64 -10.24 -36.04
N LEU A 644 -9.64 -9.49 -35.54
CA LEU A 644 -9.46 -8.53 -34.45
C LEU A 644 -9.06 -9.19 -33.11
N THR A 645 -9.33 -10.47 -32.94
CA THR A 645 -8.90 -11.25 -31.76
C THR A 645 -7.64 -12.08 -32.02
N GLY A 646 -7.00 -11.91 -33.18
CA GLY A 646 -5.83 -12.70 -33.58
C GLY A 646 -6.13 -14.19 -33.66
N LEU A 647 -7.37 -14.57 -33.98
CA LEU A 647 -7.84 -15.95 -34.07
C LEU A 647 -7.77 -16.73 -32.74
N ARG A 648 -7.89 -16.04 -31.60
CA ARG A 648 -7.76 -16.66 -30.25
C ARG A 648 -9.08 -16.91 -29.54
N ASP A 649 -10.15 -16.26 -29.98
CA ASP A 649 -11.44 -16.32 -29.31
C ASP A 649 -12.32 -17.42 -29.93
N PHE A 650 -12.47 -18.51 -29.19
CA PHE A 650 -13.25 -19.67 -29.63
C PHE A 650 -14.71 -19.33 -29.97
N LEU A 651 -15.35 -18.39 -29.26
CA LEU A 651 -16.75 -18.06 -29.53
C LEU A 651 -16.91 -17.42 -30.91
N LYS A 652 -15.95 -16.56 -31.29
CA LYS A 652 -15.94 -15.91 -32.61
C LYS A 652 -15.61 -16.90 -33.72
N LEU A 653 -14.68 -17.83 -33.48
CA LEU A 653 -14.40 -18.93 -34.41
C LEU A 653 -15.63 -19.82 -34.64
N ARG A 654 -16.42 -20.06 -33.58
CA ARG A 654 -17.68 -20.81 -33.69
C ARG A 654 -18.72 -20.07 -34.55
N THR A 655 -18.86 -18.76 -34.36
CA THR A 655 -19.75 -17.95 -35.21
C THR A 655 -19.26 -17.91 -36.66
N LEU A 656 -17.95 -17.84 -36.91
CA LEU A 656 -17.38 -17.97 -38.25
C LEU A 656 -17.71 -19.32 -38.90
N ALA A 657 -17.54 -20.42 -38.17
CA ALA A 657 -17.90 -21.75 -38.67
C ALA A 657 -19.38 -21.83 -39.05
N ALA A 658 -20.27 -21.33 -38.17
CA ALA A 658 -21.71 -21.26 -38.44
C ALA A 658 -22.04 -20.42 -39.69
N ALA A 659 -21.40 -19.26 -39.83
CA ALA A 659 -21.58 -18.39 -40.99
C ALA A 659 -21.12 -19.07 -42.30
N CYS A 660 -19.96 -19.72 -42.28
CA CYS A 660 -19.43 -20.42 -43.44
C CYS A 660 -20.32 -21.60 -43.86
N MET A 661 -20.83 -22.38 -42.90
CA MET A 661 -21.79 -23.45 -43.16
C MET A 661 -23.06 -22.91 -43.82
N ALA A 662 -23.64 -21.84 -43.28
CA ALA A 662 -24.85 -21.21 -43.81
C ALA A 662 -24.64 -20.61 -45.21
N ALA A 663 -23.43 -20.12 -45.51
CA ALA A 663 -23.07 -19.55 -46.81
C ALA A 663 -22.59 -20.59 -47.83
N GLY A 664 -22.31 -21.82 -47.41
CA GLY A 664 -21.61 -22.83 -48.23
C GLY A 664 -20.15 -22.46 -48.53
N ASP A 665 -19.51 -21.62 -47.70
CA ASP A 665 -18.15 -21.11 -47.89
C ASP A 665 -17.10 -21.97 -47.16
N ALA A 666 -16.95 -23.21 -47.61
CA ALA A 666 -15.97 -24.15 -47.05
C ALA A 666 -14.52 -23.66 -47.18
N ALA A 667 -14.21 -22.88 -48.23
CA ALA A 667 -12.87 -22.37 -48.48
C ALA A 667 -12.43 -21.34 -47.41
N THR A 668 -13.32 -20.42 -47.03
CA THR A 668 -13.04 -19.49 -45.92
C THR A 668 -12.94 -20.22 -44.58
N ALA A 669 -13.81 -21.20 -44.33
CA ALA A 669 -13.74 -22.01 -43.11
C ALA A 669 -12.40 -22.73 -42.96
N GLU A 670 -11.96 -23.46 -44.00
CA GLU A 670 -10.70 -24.21 -44.01
C GLU A 670 -9.50 -23.28 -43.76
N ARG A 671 -9.43 -22.15 -44.48
CA ARG A 671 -8.34 -21.19 -44.35
C ARG A 671 -8.26 -20.57 -42.95
N MET A 672 -9.39 -20.10 -42.43
CA MET A 672 -9.42 -19.32 -41.18
C MET A 672 -9.33 -20.22 -39.94
N LEU A 673 -10.10 -21.32 -39.89
CA LEU A 673 -10.10 -22.24 -38.76
C LEU A 673 -8.83 -23.07 -38.72
N GLY A 674 -8.31 -23.52 -39.89
CA GLY A 674 -7.02 -24.20 -39.98
C GLY A 674 -5.86 -23.31 -39.51
N GLY A 675 -5.82 -22.05 -39.96
CA GLY A 675 -4.83 -21.08 -39.48
C GLY A 675 -4.95 -20.78 -37.98
N ALA A 676 -6.17 -20.72 -37.43
CA ALA A 676 -6.39 -20.55 -35.99
C ALA A 676 -5.85 -21.73 -35.18
N GLN A 677 -6.09 -22.96 -35.66
CA GLN A 677 -5.61 -24.19 -35.03
C GLN A 677 -4.08 -24.29 -35.05
N GLU A 678 -3.45 -24.06 -36.19
CA GLU A 678 -1.98 -24.06 -36.31
C GLU A 678 -1.36 -23.03 -35.37
N SER A 679 -1.90 -21.82 -35.37
CA SER A 679 -1.43 -20.74 -34.49
C SER A 679 -1.65 -21.04 -32.99
N ALA A 680 -2.70 -21.77 -32.62
CA ALA A 680 -2.91 -22.24 -31.25
C ALA A 680 -1.84 -23.26 -30.82
N ARG A 681 -1.52 -24.22 -31.70
CA ARG A 681 -0.45 -25.21 -31.46
C ARG A 681 0.93 -24.57 -31.34
N GLU A 682 1.25 -23.59 -32.18
CA GLU A 682 2.52 -22.84 -32.08
C GLU A 682 2.68 -22.13 -30.71
N ARG A 683 1.58 -21.77 -30.06
CA ARG A 683 1.55 -21.16 -28.72
C ARG A 683 1.35 -22.15 -27.57
N TRP A 684 1.25 -23.44 -27.89
CA TRP A 684 1.03 -24.53 -26.93
C TRP A 684 -0.32 -24.40 -26.21
N ASP A 685 -1.33 -23.85 -26.89
CA ASP A 685 -2.72 -23.77 -26.43
C ASP A 685 -3.52 -24.97 -26.99
N GLU A 686 -3.22 -26.15 -26.44
CA GLU A 686 -3.78 -27.42 -26.92
C GLU A 686 -5.31 -27.49 -26.70
N ASP A 687 -5.86 -26.88 -25.63
CA ASP A 687 -7.31 -26.82 -25.41
C ASP A 687 -8.02 -26.11 -26.57
N LEU A 688 -7.51 -24.95 -26.98
CA LEU A 688 -8.08 -24.22 -28.10
C LEU A 688 -7.91 -24.99 -29.42
N ALA A 689 -6.72 -25.57 -29.66
CA ALA A 689 -6.43 -26.31 -30.88
C ALA A 689 -7.34 -27.54 -31.06
N ASP A 690 -7.61 -28.27 -29.97
CA ASP A 690 -8.50 -29.43 -29.96
C ASP A 690 -9.96 -29.03 -30.18
N ARG A 691 -10.40 -27.95 -29.53
CA ARG A 691 -11.78 -27.45 -29.68
C ARG A 691 -12.07 -26.97 -31.11
N ILE A 692 -11.06 -26.48 -31.85
CA ILE A 692 -11.22 -26.04 -33.24
C ILE A 692 -11.44 -27.22 -34.20
N VAL A 693 -10.98 -28.44 -33.88
CA VAL A 693 -11.16 -29.63 -34.75
C VAL A 693 -12.63 -29.84 -35.11
N ASP A 694 -13.51 -29.83 -34.10
CA ASP A 694 -14.96 -30.02 -34.29
C ASP A 694 -15.58 -28.91 -35.14
N LEU A 695 -15.06 -27.68 -35.09
CA LEU A 695 -15.51 -26.59 -35.94
C LEU A 695 -15.13 -26.82 -37.41
N ILE A 696 -13.90 -27.31 -37.67
CA ILE A 696 -13.42 -27.61 -39.02
C ILE A 696 -14.23 -28.76 -39.63
N GLU A 697 -14.42 -29.85 -38.89
CA GLU A 697 -15.16 -31.03 -39.37
C GLU A 697 -16.61 -30.71 -39.74
N ARG A 698 -17.24 -29.77 -39.03
CA ARG A 698 -18.61 -29.32 -39.34
C ARG A 698 -18.66 -28.35 -40.51
N ALA A 699 -17.71 -27.41 -40.58
CA ALA A 699 -17.73 -26.33 -41.56
C ALA A 699 -17.16 -26.69 -42.93
N VAL A 700 -16.35 -27.75 -43.02
CA VAL A 700 -15.72 -28.23 -44.26
C VAL A 700 -16.24 -29.63 -44.57
N PRO A 701 -17.21 -29.77 -45.50
CA PRO A 701 -17.71 -31.08 -45.91
C PRO A 701 -16.58 -31.94 -46.49
N LYS A 702 -16.46 -33.20 -46.05
CA LYS A 702 -15.53 -34.15 -46.68
C LYS A 702 -15.87 -34.27 -48.16
N ARG A 703 -14.88 -34.08 -49.04
CA ARG A 703 -15.07 -34.34 -50.48
C ARG A 703 -15.45 -35.81 -50.66
N ASP A 704 -16.59 -36.07 -51.29
CA ASP A 704 -16.95 -37.41 -51.75
C ASP A 704 -15.83 -37.95 -52.63
N GLY A 705 -14.95 -38.80 -52.07
CA GLY A 705 -13.76 -39.30 -52.76
C GLY A 705 -12.65 -39.85 -51.88
N GLU A 706 -12.56 -39.47 -50.59
CA GLU A 706 -11.62 -40.13 -49.66
C GLU A 706 -12.29 -41.35 -49.00
N ALA A 707 -12.50 -42.38 -49.82
CA ALA A 707 -12.63 -43.73 -49.32
C ALA A 707 -11.31 -44.13 -48.67
N LEU A 708 -11.37 -44.40 -47.36
CA LEU A 708 -10.54 -45.32 -46.58
C LEU A 708 -9.34 -45.91 -47.34
N LEU A 709 -8.15 -45.33 -47.15
CA LEU A 709 -6.90 -46.05 -47.31
C LEU A 709 -6.02 -45.82 -46.08
N ASN A 710 -6.13 -46.81 -45.20
CA ASN A 710 -5.30 -47.19 -44.04
C ASN A 710 -5.42 -46.39 -42.75
#